data_AF-A0A371GFB3-F1
#
_entry.id   AF-A0A371GFB3-F1
#
_cell.length_a   1.000
_cell.length_b   1.000
_cell.length_c   1.000
_cell.angle_alpha   90.00
_cell.angle_beta   90.00
_cell.angle_gamma   90.00
#
_symmetry.space_group_name_H-M   'P 1'
#
loop_
_entity.id
_entity.type
_entity.pdbx_description
1 polymer ?
#
loop_
_entity_poly.entity_id
_entity_poly.type
_entity_poly.pdbx_seq_one_letter_code
_entity_poly.pdbx_strand_id
1 'polypeptide(L)'
;MAASDGSEYFKVGSIGSESFARPSNAETLAEDEEELQWAALGRLPSQKRINYAFLRASSSRQQPPTKGSGAGPDSLMDVRKLSRSRRELVVKKALATNDQDNFRLLSAIKERLDRFRSLLLLLLFCDRDRVGLEVPKVEVRYKNLNVTANVQIGSRALPTLINYTRDGLENYAYSNQLFHASILTKCRIFRPKRHSLAILNDVSGVIKPGRMTLLLGPPGSGKTTLLLALAGKLDNSLKTTGSITYNGYNVDEFYVRRTSAYISQTDDHIAELTVRETFDFGARCQGAEEGFAAYTKELGSLENERNIRPSPEVDAFMKASSIGGKTHSVNTDYILKLLGLDICSETIVGNEMLRGVSGGQRKRVTTGEMIVGPRKTLFMDEISTGLDSSTTFQIVKCIKNFVHQMEATVLMALLQPAPETFELFDDLVLLSEGYVVYEGPREDVLEFFQSLGFQLPPRKGVADFLQEVTSKKDQAQYWADPSKPYEFVSVPEIAQAFRNSKYGRYMESMHTHPYDKSKCHPSALARNKYAVSKWDIVKACFAREVLLIRRHSFLYIFRTCQVAFVGFVTCTVFVGTRLHPTNEVYGHLYLSALFFGLVHMMFNGFSELPLMISRLPVFYKQRDNLFYPAWAWSLTSWILRVPYSVVEALIWTL
;
A
#
# COMPACT_ATOMS: atom_id res chain seq x y z
N MET A 1 -47.36 33.99 -20.79
CA MET A 1 -47.21 33.61 -19.37
C MET A 1 -46.13 32.54 -19.32
N ALA A 2 -44.98 32.64 -18.67
CA ALA A 2 -44.33 33.66 -17.87
C ALA A 2 -42.81 33.43 -18.03
N ALA A 3 -42.08 34.47 -18.42
CA ALA A 3 -40.94 35.04 -17.68
C ALA A 3 -39.65 34.19 -17.71
N SER A 4 -38.79 34.53 -18.68
CA SER A 4 -37.35 34.31 -18.64
C SER A 4 -36.72 35.26 -17.63
N ASP A 5 -35.75 34.77 -16.86
CA ASP A 5 -34.81 35.66 -16.17
C ASP A 5 -33.39 35.16 -16.45
N GLY A 6 -32.77 35.77 -17.46
CA GLY A 6 -31.36 35.65 -17.77
C GLY A 6 -30.63 36.82 -17.15
N SER A 7 -29.71 36.54 -16.23
CA SER A 7 -28.66 37.48 -15.85
C SER A 7 -27.34 36.73 -15.69
N GLU A 8 -26.72 36.43 -16.84
CA GLU A 8 -25.29 36.24 -16.95
C GLU A 8 -24.60 37.58 -16.66
N TYR A 9 -24.01 37.73 -15.48
CA TYR A 9 -23.09 38.83 -15.22
C TYR A 9 -21.72 38.49 -15.82
N PHE A 10 -21.49 38.98 -17.03
CA PHE A 10 -20.16 39.28 -17.55
C PHE A 10 -19.47 40.30 -16.62
N LYS A 11 -18.37 39.91 -15.96
CA LYS A 11 -17.38 40.87 -15.46
C LYS A 11 -16.21 40.92 -16.44
N VAL A 12 -16.35 41.78 -17.43
CA VAL A 12 -15.24 42.31 -18.24
C VAL A 12 -14.36 43.16 -17.32
N GLY A 13 -13.05 42.96 -17.41
CA GLY A 13 -12.07 43.65 -16.58
C GLY A 13 -12.07 45.16 -16.76
N SER A 14 -12.15 45.88 -15.65
CA SER A 14 -11.69 47.27 -15.56
C SER A 14 -10.19 47.27 -15.28
N ILE A 15 -9.41 47.61 -16.29
CA ILE A 15 -8.02 48.04 -16.12
C ILE A 15 -8.04 49.41 -15.42
N GLY A 16 -7.31 49.53 -14.31
CA GLY A 16 -6.82 50.81 -13.80
C GLY A 16 -7.67 51.53 -12.75
N SER A 17 -7.58 51.09 -11.50
CA SER A 17 -7.32 52.01 -10.38
C SER A 17 -6.65 51.25 -9.23
N GLU A 18 -5.34 51.44 -9.06
CA GLU A 18 -4.64 51.05 -7.84
C GLU A 18 -5.17 51.90 -6.68
N SER A 19 -6.22 51.40 -6.03
CA SER A 19 -6.65 51.87 -4.72
C SER A 19 -5.59 51.43 -3.72
N PHE A 20 -4.69 52.33 -3.34
CA PHE A 20 -3.85 52.24 -2.13
C PHE A 20 -4.75 52.21 -0.89
N ALA A 21 -5.37 51.06 -0.61
CA ALA A 21 -5.96 50.80 0.70
C ALA A 21 -4.79 50.71 1.69
N ARG A 22 -4.73 51.65 2.66
CA ARG A 22 -3.80 51.52 3.78
C ARG A 22 -4.13 50.20 4.49
N PRO A 23 -3.17 49.29 4.68
CA PRO A 23 -3.41 48.10 5.48
C PRO A 23 -3.92 48.53 6.86
N SER A 24 -4.91 47.82 7.38
CA SER A 24 -5.44 48.15 8.70
C SER A 24 -4.32 48.01 9.75
N ASN A 25 -4.38 48.77 10.84
CA ASN A 25 -3.42 48.63 11.95
C ASN A 25 -3.33 47.18 12.47
N ALA A 26 -4.39 46.38 12.28
CA ALA A 26 -4.42 44.98 12.66
C ALA A 26 -3.64 44.07 11.67
N GLU A 27 -3.67 44.37 10.37
CA GLU A 27 -2.91 43.62 9.35
C GLU A 27 -1.41 43.92 9.44
N THR A 28 -1.05 45.18 9.66
CA THR A 28 0.36 45.58 9.88
C THR A 28 0.94 44.98 11.16
N LEU A 29 0.18 44.96 12.27
CA LEU A 29 0.59 44.26 13.49
C LEU A 29 0.76 42.75 13.28
N ALA A 30 -0.12 42.12 12.50
CA ALA A 30 -0.01 40.70 12.19
C ALA A 30 1.22 40.39 11.31
N GLU A 31 1.53 41.25 10.34
CA GLU A 31 2.74 41.15 9.51
C GLU A 31 4.01 41.31 10.37
N ASP A 32 4.06 42.33 11.23
CA ASP A 32 5.18 42.56 12.15
C ASP A 32 5.38 41.39 13.14
N GLU A 33 4.28 40.83 13.67
CA GLU A 33 4.33 39.62 14.51
C GLU A 33 4.84 38.41 13.72
N GLU A 34 4.39 38.21 12.48
CA GLU A 34 4.90 37.15 11.61
C GLU A 34 6.41 37.29 11.37
N GLU A 35 6.89 38.51 11.11
CA GLU A 35 8.31 38.79 10.90
C GLU A 35 9.16 38.49 12.14
N LEU A 36 8.68 38.88 13.33
CA LEU A 36 9.35 38.56 14.60
C LEU A 36 9.46 37.05 14.83
N GLN A 37 8.43 36.29 14.46
CA GLN A 37 8.43 34.83 14.60
C GLN A 37 9.37 34.15 13.59
N TRP A 38 9.41 34.61 12.35
CA TRP A 38 10.39 34.14 11.36
C TRP A 38 11.82 34.48 11.78
N ALA A 39 12.05 35.67 12.36
CA ALA A 39 13.34 36.03 12.94
C ALA A 39 13.71 35.14 14.13
N ALA A 40 12.74 34.79 14.99
CA ALA A 40 12.96 33.85 16.09
C ALA A 40 13.33 32.44 15.59
N LEU A 41 12.66 31.94 14.53
CA LEU A 41 13.01 30.70 13.83
C LEU A 41 14.43 30.77 13.24
N GLY A 42 14.78 31.88 12.62
CA GLY A 42 16.11 32.13 12.06
C GLY A 42 17.23 32.18 13.11
N ARG A 43 16.92 32.52 14.37
CA ARG A 43 17.92 32.48 15.46
C ARG A 43 18.20 31.06 15.98
N LEU A 44 17.33 30.10 15.71
CA LEU A 44 17.55 28.71 16.15
C LEU A 44 18.67 28.04 15.34
N PRO A 45 19.44 27.10 15.93
CA PRO A 45 20.38 26.25 15.20
C PRO A 45 19.67 25.46 14.10
N SER A 46 20.32 25.23 12.96
CA SER A 46 19.73 24.57 11.78
C SER A 46 19.06 23.23 12.09
N GLN A 47 19.64 22.43 13.01
CA GLN A 47 19.07 21.16 13.46
C GLN A 47 17.77 21.32 14.25
N LYS A 48 17.63 22.41 15.02
CA LYS A 48 16.43 22.67 15.82
C LYS A 48 15.30 23.24 14.98
N ARG A 49 15.60 23.98 13.90
CA ARG A 49 14.59 24.59 13.00
C ARG A 49 13.62 23.59 12.37
N ILE A 50 14.08 22.37 12.07
CA ILE A 50 13.22 21.31 11.51
C ILE A 50 12.10 20.94 12.49
N ASN A 51 12.35 21.06 13.80
CA ASN A 51 11.39 20.72 14.84
C ASN A 51 10.34 21.79 15.09
N TYR A 52 10.48 22.99 14.51
CA TYR A 52 9.54 24.08 14.72
C TYR A 52 8.91 24.54 13.41
N ALA A 53 7.60 24.76 13.44
CA ALA A 53 6.85 25.29 12.31
C ALA A 53 5.88 26.38 12.76
N PHE A 54 5.61 27.30 11.83
CA PHE A 54 4.62 28.36 12.00
C PHE A 54 3.27 27.93 11.44
N LEU A 55 2.17 28.24 12.13
CA LEU A 55 0.82 27.91 11.71
C LEU A 55 -0.12 29.07 12.04
N ARG A 56 -0.66 29.76 11.02
CA ARG A 56 -1.60 30.89 11.18
C ARG A 56 -2.87 30.48 11.91
N ALA A 57 -3.36 31.21 12.91
CA ALA A 57 -4.68 30.98 13.50
C ALA A 57 -5.80 31.21 12.48
N SER A 58 -6.87 30.42 12.55
CA SER A 58 -8.07 30.62 11.75
C SER A 58 -8.82 31.85 12.26
N SER A 59 -9.07 32.82 11.39
CA SER A 59 -9.84 34.05 11.62
C SER A 59 -11.34 33.83 11.89
N SER A 60 -11.75 32.67 12.37
CA SER A 60 -13.11 32.41 12.85
C SER A 60 -13.22 32.76 14.33
N ARG A 61 -13.68 33.98 14.63
CA ARG A 61 -14.21 34.39 15.94
C ARG A 61 -15.19 33.33 16.46
N GLN A 62 -14.90 32.78 17.64
CA GLN A 62 -15.85 32.51 18.75
C GLN A 62 -15.27 31.41 19.66
N GLN A 63 -14.40 31.81 20.59
CA GLN A 63 -14.38 31.29 21.97
C GLN A 63 -13.43 32.18 22.79
N PRO A 64 -13.89 32.79 23.90
CA PRO A 64 -13.00 33.56 24.76
C PRO A 64 -11.99 32.61 25.43
N PRO A 65 -10.74 33.04 25.63
CA PRO A 65 -9.71 32.19 26.21
C PRO A 65 -10.05 31.86 27.66
N THR A 66 -10.17 30.58 27.98
CA THR A 66 -10.17 30.11 29.37
C THR A 66 -8.78 30.32 29.96
N LYS A 67 -8.70 31.13 31.01
CA LYS A 67 -7.48 31.38 31.79
C LYS A 67 -6.98 30.05 32.37
N GLY A 68 -5.89 29.50 31.82
CA GLY A 68 -5.30 28.28 32.39
C GLY A 68 -4.20 27.58 31.58
N SER A 69 -4.00 27.90 30.29
CA SER A 69 -2.84 27.39 29.54
C SER A 69 -2.07 28.53 28.90
N GLY A 70 -0.82 28.74 29.33
CA GLY A 70 0.05 29.83 28.92
C GLY A 70 0.60 29.70 27.50
N ALA A 71 -0.26 29.63 26.49
CA ALA A 71 0.14 29.72 25.09
C ALA A 71 -0.74 30.75 24.38
N GLY A 72 -0.15 31.88 23.99
CA GLY A 72 -0.82 32.95 23.24
C GLY A 72 -1.32 32.51 21.86
N PRO A 73 -2.16 33.34 21.21
CA PRO A 73 -2.60 33.12 19.84
C PRO A 73 -1.37 33.25 18.91
N ASP A 74 -1.29 32.42 17.87
CA ASP A 74 -0.18 32.36 16.90
C ASP A 74 1.19 31.96 17.46
N SER A 75 1.28 30.74 18.01
CA SER A 75 2.52 30.20 18.57
C SER A 75 3.27 29.30 17.59
N LEU A 76 4.53 29.66 17.33
CA LEU A 76 5.60 28.75 16.91
C LEU A 76 5.43 27.37 17.58
N MET A 77 5.14 26.32 16.82
CA MET A 77 4.82 25.00 17.37
C MET A 77 6.02 24.06 17.29
N ASP A 78 6.34 23.38 18.41
CA ASP A 78 7.23 22.21 18.38
C ASP A 78 6.46 21.03 17.77
N VAL A 79 6.85 20.70 16.55
CA VAL A 79 6.23 19.69 15.70
C VAL A 79 6.42 18.27 16.27
N ARG A 80 7.41 18.05 17.14
CA ARG A 80 7.61 16.76 17.83
C ARG A 80 6.56 16.47 18.89
N LYS A 81 5.88 17.51 19.38
CA LYS A 81 4.91 17.44 20.48
C LYS A 81 3.54 17.93 20.04
N LEU A 82 3.09 17.47 18.87
CA LEU A 82 1.74 17.79 18.41
C LEU A 82 0.70 16.91 19.10
N SER A 83 -0.26 17.54 19.76
CA SER A 83 -1.50 16.87 20.17
C SER A 83 -2.30 16.45 18.94
N ARG A 84 -3.22 15.50 19.11
CA ARG A 84 -4.13 15.06 18.04
C ARG A 84 -4.83 16.22 17.35
N SER A 85 -5.46 17.11 18.12
CA SER A 85 -6.17 18.29 17.61
C SER A 85 -5.27 19.21 16.78
N ARG A 86 -4.00 19.36 17.17
CA ARG A 86 -3.03 20.17 16.42
C ARG A 86 -2.58 19.48 15.14
N ARG A 87 -2.37 18.16 15.12
CA ARG A 87 -2.06 17.43 13.87
C ARG A 87 -3.22 17.50 12.88
N GLU A 88 -4.44 17.25 13.35
CA GLU A 88 -5.65 17.38 12.54
C GLU A 88 -5.79 18.81 12.01
N LEU A 89 -5.43 19.83 12.81
CA LEU A 89 -5.41 21.22 12.36
C LEU A 89 -4.36 21.49 11.28
N VAL A 90 -3.14 20.95 11.41
CA VAL A 90 -2.08 21.05 10.39
C VAL A 90 -2.57 20.44 9.08
N VAL A 91 -3.12 19.23 9.13
CA VAL A 91 -3.67 18.54 7.96
C VAL A 91 -4.88 19.28 7.40
N LYS A 92 -5.78 19.79 8.25
CA LYS A 92 -6.98 20.52 7.81
C LYS A 92 -6.65 21.85 7.14
N LYS A 93 -5.63 22.56 7.61
CA LYS A 93 -5.15 23.80 6.98
C LYS A 93 -4.41 23.52 5.68
N ALA A 94 -3.51 22.52 5.69
CA ALA A 94 -2.80 22.10 4.48
C ALA A 94 -3.76 21.60 3.38
N LEU A 95 -4.82 20.89 3.76
CA LEU A 95 -5.90 20.41 2.89
C LEU A 95 -7.14 21.30 3.05
N ALA A 96 -7.05 22.62 2.85
CA ALA A 96 -8.19 23.54 2.95
C ALA A 96 -9.49 22.92 2.39
N THR A 97 -10.62 23.12 3.06
CA THR A 97 -11.84 22.28 2.95
C THR A 97 -12.45 22.17 1.54
N ASN A 98 -12.19 21.06 0.82
CA ASN A 98 -13.02 20.33 -0.16
C ASN A 98 -12.20 19.27 -0.97
N ASP A 99 -12.86 18.47 -1.83
CA ASP A 99 -12.27 17.39 -2.63
C ASP A 99 -11.31 17.86 -3.76
N GLN A 100 -11.35 19.15 -4.13
CA GLN A 100 -10.42 19.76 -5.10
C GLN A 100 -9.04 20.05 -4.50
N ASP A 101 -8.85 19.88 -3.19
CA ASP A 101 -7.73 20.47 -2.45
C ASP A 101 -6.54 19.54 -2.22
N ASN A 102 -6.67 18.23 -2.42
CA ASN A 102 -5.52 17.31 -2.48
C ASN A 102 -4.54 17.72 -3.59
N PHE A 103 -5.09 18.13 -4.74
CA PHE A 103 -4.29 18.65 -5.84
C PHE A 103 -3.54 19.92 -5.42
N ARG A 104 -4.19 20.85 -4.69
CA ARG A 104 -3.56 22.10 -4.24
C ARG A 104 -2.43 21.87 -3.25
N LEU A 105 -2.61 20.97 -2.28
CA LEU A 105 -1.53 20.64 -1.34
C LEU A 105 -0.36 20.00 -2.08
N LEU A 106 -0.63 18.99 -2.90
CA LEU A 106 0.42 18.28 -3.63
C LEU A 106 1.09 19.17 -4.67
N SER A 107 0.35 20.07 -5.33
CA SER A 107 0.92 21.05 -6.24
C SER A 107 1.75 22.09 -5.49
N ALA A 108 1.33 22.56 -4.31
CA ALA A 108 2.11 23.49 -3.51
C ALA A 108 3.40 22.85 -2.98
N ILE A 109 3.35 21.57 -2.61
CA ILE A 109 4.55 20.76 -2.28
C ILE A 109 5.45 20.67 -3.51
N LYS A 110 4.89 20.26 -4.66
CA LYS A 110 5.63 20.14 -5.92
C LYS A 110 6.26 21.46 -6.33
N GLU A 111 5.52 22.57 -6.32
CA GLU A 111 6.01 23.92 -6.59
C GLU A 111 7.11 24.34 -5.60
N ARG A 112 7.01 23.96 -4.32
CA ARG A 112 8.10 24.20 -3.37
C ARG A 112 9.36 23.41 -3.76
N LEU A 113 9.23 22.16 -4.19
CA LEU A 113 10.37 21.35 -4.65
C LEU A 113 10.93 21.87 -5.99
N ASP A 114 10.05 22.16 -6.96
CA ASP A 114 10.38 22.59 -8.31
C ASP A 114 10.91 24.03 -8.39
N ARG A 115 10.49 24.95 -7.49
CA ARG A 115 11.07 26.30 -7.43
C ARG A 115 12.58 26.26 -7.25
N PHE A 116 13.08 25.33 -6.44
CA PHE A 116 14.52 25.16 -6.27
C PHE A 116 15.18 24.43 -7.44
N ARG A 117 14.45 23.56 -8.15
CA ARG A 117 14.90 22.91 -9.40
C ARG A 117 15.11 23.91 -10.53
N SER A 118 14.10 24.73 -10.83
CA SER A 118 14.13 25.70 -11.95
C SER A 118 15.12 26.85 -11.69
N LEU A 119 15.26 27.32 -10.45
CA LEU A 119 16.23 28.37 -10.10
C LEU A 119 17.68 27.88 -10.11
N LEU A 120 17.92 26.57 -9.95
CA LEU A 120 19.25 25.98 -10.08
C LEU A 120 19.66 25.87 -11.55
N LEU A 121 18.70 25.54 -12.43
CA LEU A 121 18.89 25.42 -13.87
C LEU A 121 19.16 26.77 -14.57
N LEU A 122 18.65 27.88 -14.01
CA LEU A 122 18.87 29.25 -14.50
C LEU A 122 20.28 29.80 -14.14
N LEU A 123 20.94 29.22 -13.13
CA LEU A 123 22.30 29.57 -12.71
C LEU A 123 23.30 28.55 -13.27
N LEU A 124 23.49 28.56 -14.59
CA LEU A 124 24.41 27.70 -15.36
C LEU A 124 25.91 27.84 -15.03
N PHE A 125 26.32 28.42 -13.89
CA PHE A 125 27.74 28.71 -13.60
C PHE A 125 28.27 28.32 -12.21
N CYS A 126 27.51 27.67 -11.34
CA CYS A 126 28.04 27.18 -10.07
C CYS A 126 28.05 25.65 -9.99
N ASP A 127 29.25 25.08 -10.15
CA ASP A 127 29.72 23.73 -9.83
C ASP A 127 28.82 22.51 -10.17
N ARG A 128 29.43 21.60 -10.94
CA ARG A 128 28.92 20.33 -11.45
C ARG A 128 28.41 19.31 -10.40
N ASP A 129 28.46 19.62 -9.10
CA ASP A 129 28.28 18.62 -8.03
C ASP A 129 27.15 18.92 -7.02
N ARG A 130 26.40 20.03 -7.14
CA ARG A 130 25.22 20.28 -6.29
C ARG A 130 23.95 19.80 -6.97
N VAL A 131 23.63 18.53 -6.71
CA VAL A 131 22.42 17.82 -7.15
C VAL A 131 21.17 18.64 -6.80
N GLY A 132 20.40 19.04 -7.83
CA GLY A 132 19.09 19.68 -7.65
C GLY A 132 18.13 18.74 -6.92
N LEU A 133 17.19 19.31 -6.18
CA LEU A 133 16.23 18.58 -5.36
C LEU A 133 15.17 17.91 -6.27
N GLU A 134 15.53 16.81 -6.92
CA GLU A 134 14.63 16.05 -7.78
C GLU A 134 13.85 15.01 -6.96
N VAL A 135 12.55 14.99 -7.19
CA VAL A 135 11.64 13.98 -6.63
C VAL A 135 12.09 12.60 -7.16
N PRO A 136 12.31 11.59 -6.31
CA PRO A 136 12.75 10.27 -6.77
C PRO A 136 11.65 9.66 -7.61
N LYS A 137 12.03 9.30 -8.84
CA LYS A 137 11.18 8.69 -9.86
C LYS A 137 11.62 7.25 -10.04
N VAL A 138 10.65 6.38 -10.34
CA VAL A 138 10.93 4.96 -10.57
C VAL A 138 10.28 4.53 -11.87
N GLU A 139 11.07 4.34 -12.91
CA GLU A 139 10.61 3.73 -14.15
C GLU A 139 10.78 2.21 -14.06
N VAL A 140 9.73 1.46 -14.39
CA VAL A 140 9.74 0.00 -14.38
C VAL A 140 9.71 -0.50 -15.81
N ARG A 141 10.71 -1.29 -16.20
CA ARG A 141 10.78 -1.93 -17.52
C ARG A 141 10.78 -3.43 -17.37
N TYR A 142 10.01 -4.12 -18.19
CA TYR A 142 10.02 -5.58 -18.30
C TYR A 142 10.26 -5.96 -19.76
N LYS A 143 11.11 -6.97 -19.99
CA LYS A 143 11.48 -7.41 -21.34
C LYS A 143 11.45 -8.92 -21.42
N ASN A 144 10.79 -9.42 -22.45
CA ASN A 144 10.65 -10.82 -22.81
C ASN A 144 10.24 -11.70 -21.63
N LEU A 145 9.32 -11.19 -20.81
CA LEU A 145 8.85 -11.86 -19.60
C LEU A 145 7.97 -13.04 -19.99
N ASN A 146 8.38 -14.24 -19.62
CA ASN A 146 7.59 -15.46 -19.76
C ASN A 146 7.44 -16.12 -18.39
N VAL A 147 6.20 -16.48 -18.06
CA VAL A 147 5.86 -17.12 -16.79
C VAL A 147 5.15 -18.42 -17.12
N THR A 148 5.75 -19.54 -16.72
CA THR A 148 5.18 -20.87 -16.95
C THR A 148 4.93 -21.59 -15.63
N ALA A 149 3.78 -22.23 -15.52
CA ALA A 149 3.40 -23.10 -14.42
C ALA A 149 3.48 -24.56 -14.86
N ASN A 150 4.08 -25.42 -14.06
CA ASN A 150 4.00 -26.86 -14.29
C ASN A 150 2.74 -27.39 -13.62
N VAL A 151 1.70 -27.65 -14.41
CA VAL A 151 0.42 -28.16 -13.92
C VAL A 151 0.37 -29.68 -14.12
N GLN A 152 -0.12 -30.39 -13.10
CA GLN A 152 -0.42 -31.81 -13.20
C GLN A 152 -1.87 -31.99 -13.67
N ILE A 153 -2.11 -32.78 -14.72
CA ILE A 153 -3.46 -32.98 -15.29
C ILE A 153 -4.09 -34.29 -14.76
N GLY A 154 -5.40 -34.31 -14.57
CA GLY A 154 -6.20 -35.50 -14.27
C GLY A 154 -6.51 -35.69 -12.78
N SER A 155 -6.63 -36.93 -12.32
CA SER A 155 -6.90 -37.25 -10.91
C SER A 155 -5.81 -36.79 -9.93
N ARG A 156 -4.63 -36.39 -10.44
CA ARG A 156 -3.54 -35.75 -9.68
C ARG A 156 -3.69 -34.23 -9.51
N ALA A 157 -4.59 -33.57 -10.24
CA ALA A 157 -4.81 -32.12 -10.13
C ALA A 157 -5.49 -31.73 -8.81
N LEU A 158 -6.22 -32.67 -8.21
CA LEU A 158 -6.88 -32.47 -6.92
C LEU A 158 -5.86 -32.68 -5.78
N PRO A 159 -5.69 -31.69 -4.87
CA PRO A 159 -4.80 -31.81 -3.71
C PRO A 159 -5.45 -32.73 -2.66
N THR A 160 -5.45 -34.04 -2.93
CA THR A 160 -5.82 -35.06 -1.94
C THR A 160 -4.58 -35.43 -1.12
N LEU A 161 -4.78 -35.84 0.14
CA LEU A 161 -3.71 -36.34 1.01
C LEU A 161 -2.88 -37.44 0.32
N ILE A 162 -3.52 -38.32 -0.44
CA ILE A 162 -2.88 -39.40 -1.21
C ILE A 162 -2.00 -38.84 -2.34
N ASN A 163 -2.49 -37.83 -3.06
CA ASN A 163 -1.71 -37.19 -4.13
C ASN A 163 -0.53 -36.40 -3.55
N TYR A 164 -0.72 -35.69 -2.43
CA TYR A 164 0.36 -34.95 -1.78
C TYR A 164 1.45 -35.86 -1.21
N THR A 165 1.08 -36.94 -0.52
CA THR A 165 2.06 -37.92 0.00
C THR A 165 2.77 -38.64 -1.13
N ARG A 166 2.05 -38.99 -2.21
CA ARG A 166 2.66 -39.59 -3.40
C ARG A 166 3.62 -38.63 -4.10
N ASP A 167 3.23 -37.38 -4.31
CA ASP A 167 4.07 -36.37 -4.96
C ASP A 167 5.28 -36.00 -4.09
N GLY A 168 5.12 -35.96 -2.76
CA GLY A 168 6.20 -35.78 -1.80
C GLY A 168 7.21 -36.92 -1.81
N LEU A 169 6.74 -38.18 -1.80
CA LEU A 169 7.58 -39.37 -1.95
C LEU A 169 8.28 -39.41 -3.32
N GLU A 170 7.58 -39.03 -4.39
CA GLU A 170 8.13 -39.00 -5.75
C GLU A 170 9.21 -37.92 -5.88
N ASN A 171 8.99 -36.72 -5.33
CA ASN A 171 10.00 -35.65 -5.31
C ASN A 171 11.20 -36.00 -4.40
N TYR A 172 10.97 -36.63 -3.25
CA TYR A 172 12.04 -37.08 -2.35
C TYR A 172 12.88 -38.22 -2.96
N ALA A 173 12.23 -39.16 -3.65
CA ALA A 173 12.90 -40.25 -4.36
C ALA A 173 13.69 -39.75 -5.59
N TYR A 174 13.18 -38.74 -6.30
CA TYR A 174 13.88 -38.08 -7.42
C TYR A 174 15.09 -37.27 -6.95
N SER A 175 14.94 -36.54 -5.82
CA SER A 175 16.01 -35.74 -5.19
C SER A 175 17.18 -36.58 -4.67
N ASN A 176 16.93 -37.80 -4.20
CA ASN A 176 17.95 -38.66 -3.60
C ASN A 176 18.50 -39.73 -4.54
N GLN A 177 18.17 -39.65 -5.84
CA GLN A 177 18.68 -40.56 -6.88
C GLN A 177 18.56 -42.05 -6.49
N LEU A 178 17.47 -42.39 -5.78
CA LEU A 178 17.22 -43.71 -5.25
C LEU A 178 17.00 -44.69 -6.41
N PHE A 179 17.88 -45.68 -6.50
CA PHE A 179 17.97 -46.67 -7.58
C PHE A 179 16.63 -47.35 -7.91
N HIS A 180 15.74 -47.53 -6.92
CA HIS A 180 14.41 -48.11 -7.08
C HIS A 180 13.43 -47.23 -7.88
N ALA A 181 13.51 -45.91 -7.75
CA ALA A 181 12.66 -44.99 -8.53
C ALA A 181 13.08 -44.97 -10.00
N SER A 182 14.39 -45.05 -10.28
CA SER A 182 14.92 -45.14 -11.64
C SER A 182 14.45 -46.40 -12.38
N ILE A 183 14.24 -47.52 -11.68
CA ILE A 183 13.70 -48.76 -12.25
C ILE A 183 12.21 -48.59 -12.58
N LEU A 184 11.41 -48.01 -11.69
CA LEU A 184 9.98 -47.77 -11.92
C LEU A 184 9.71 -46.73 -13.04
N THR A 185 10.57 -45.71 -13.17
CA THR A 185 10.52 -44.75 -14.28
C THR A 185 11.01 -45.37 -15.58
N LYS A 186 12.06 -46.24 -15.57
CA LYS A 186 12.50 -47.02 -16.74
C LYS A 186 11.44 -48.03 -17.21
N CYS A 187 10.66 -48.61 -16.29
CA CYS A 187 9.57 -49.53 -16.59
C CYS A 187 8.31 -48.86 -17.17
N ARG A 188 8.30 -47.55 -17.47
CA ARG A 188 7.16 -46.79 -18.02
C ARG A 188 5.87 -46.80 -17.18
N ILE A 189 5.89 -47.32 -15.95
CA ILE A 189 4.68 -47.43 -15.09
C ILE A 189 4.23 -46.06 -14.56
N PHE A 190 5.16 -45.13 -14.32
CA PHE A 190 4.86 -43.78 -13.85
C PHE A 190 5.49 -42.71 -14.75
N ARG A 191 4.70 -42.14 -15.67
CA ARG A 191 5.04 -40.89 -16.35
C ARG A 191 4.41 -39.73 -15.58
N PRO A 192 5.18 -38.82 -14.97
CA PRO A 192 4.62 -37.56 -14.50
C PRO A 192 4.20 -36.77 -15.74
N LYS A 193 2.90 -36.79 -16.08
CA LYS A 193 2.32 -35.91 -17.09
C LYS A 193 2.23 -34.49 -16.51
N ARG A 194 3.39 -33.84 -16.34
CA ARG A 194 3.49 -32.41 -16.06
C ARG A 194 3.33 -31.68 -17.39
N HIS A 195 2.29 -30.87 -17.51
CA HIS A 195 2.12 -29.96 -18.64
C HIS A 195 2.54 -28.57 -18.20
N SER A 196 3.43 -27.93 -18.96
CA SER A 196 3.75 -26.52 -18.77
C SER A 196 2.62 -25.67 -19.36
N LEU A 197 1.89 -24.96 -18.52
CA LEU A 197 0.95 -23.93 -18.91
C LEU A 197 1.70 -22.59 -18.92
N ALA A 198 1.78 -21.94 -20.08
CA ALA A 198 2.32 -20.59 -20.16
C ALA A 198 1.22 -19.59 -19.75
N ILE A 199 1.50 -18.80 -18.72
CA ILE A 199 0.60 -17.78 -18.17
C ILE A 199 0.88 -16.43 -18.82
N LEU A 200 2.17 -16.09 -19.02
CA LEU A 200 2.61 -14.90 -19.75
C LEU A 200 3.55 -15.31 -20.87
N ASN A 201 3.34 -14.78 -22.07
CA ASN A 201 4.03 -15.16 -23.30
C ASN A 201 4.83 -13.97 -23.86
N ASP A 202 6.12 -13.91 -23.53
CA ASP A 202 7.08 -12.94 -24.10
C ASP A 202 6.59 -11.48 -23.98
N VAL A 203 6.19 -11.11 -22.77
CA VAL A 203 5.61 -9.81 -22.43
C VAL A 203 6.72 -8.78 -22.23
N SER A 204 6.64 -7.65 -22.93
CA SER A 204 7.59 -6.52 -22.83
C SER A 204 6.84 -5.19 -22.70
N GLY A 205 7.41 -4.23 -21.96
CA GLY A 205 6.74 -2.97 -21.62
C GLY A 205 7.52 -2.06 -20.67
N VAL A 206 7.02 -0.82 -20.56
CA VAL A 206 7.62 0.27 -19.78
C VAL A 206 6.54 1.08 -19.08
N ILE A 207 6.58 1.08 -17.74
CA ILE A 207 5.71 1.89 -16.89
C ILE A 207 6.47 3.13 -16.46
N LYS A 208 6.01 4.28 -16.94
CA LYS A 208 6.68 5.57 -16.76
C LYS A 208 6.28 6.25 -15.44
N PRO A 209 7.21 6.93 -14.76
CA PRO A 209 6.88 7.74 -13.59
C PRO A 209 6.04 8.96 -13.97
N GLY A 210 5.16 9.39 -13.08
CA GLY A 210 4.27 10.53 -13.28
C GLY A 210 3.13 10.28 -14.26
N ARG A 211 2.91 9.03 -14.69
CA ARG A 211 1.79 8.60 -15.51
C ARG A 211 1.05 7.46 -14.83
N MET A 212 -0.28 7.48 -14.93
CA MET A 212 -1.14 6.44 -14.37
C MET A 212 -1.53 5.47 -15.48
N THR A 213 -1.07 4.22 -15.37
CA THR A 213 -1.29 3.17 -16.37
C THR A 213 -2.41 2.22 -15.95
N LEU A 214 -3.39 2.02 -16.82
CA LEU A 214 -4.46 1.04 -16.66
C LEU A 214 -4.01 -0.33 -17.20
N LEU A 215 -4.13 -1.39 -16.41
CA LEU A 215 -3.98 -2.78 -16.85
C LEU A 215 -5.37 -3.37 -17.10
N LEU A 216 -5.72 -3.54 -18.37
CA LEU A 216 -7.01 -4.09 -18.79
C LEU A 216 -6.80 -5.47 -19.40
N GLY A 217 -7.80 -6.34 -19.26
CA GLY A 217 -7.78 -7.65 -19.89
C GLY A 217 -8.87 -8.55 -19.33
N PRO A 218 -9.35 -9.54 -20.12
CA PRO A 218 -10.37 -10.47 -19.65
C PRO A 218 -9.89 -11.27 -18.42
N PRO A 219 -10.80 -11.86 -17.64
CA PRO A 219 -10.45 -12.81 -16.57
C PRO A 219 -9.52 -13.91 -17.10
N GLY A 220 -8.49 -14.26 -16.35
CA GLY A 220 -7.52 -15.29 -16.74
C GLY A 220 -6.46 -14.85 -17.75
N SER A 221 -6.41 -13.58 -18.17
CA SER A 221 -5.39 -13.11 -19.12
C SER A 221 -3.96 -12.98 -18.54
N GLY A 222 -3.79 -13.13 -17.23
CA GLY A 222 -2.49 -13.03 -16.55
C GLY A 222 -2.21 -11.71 -15.83
N LYS A 223 -3.22 -10.83 -15.63
CA LYS A 223 -3.07 -9.51 -15.00
C LYS A 223 -2.40 -9.58 -13.62
N THR A 224 -2.98 -10.37 -12.71
CA THR A 224 -2.45 -10.60 -11.36
C THR A 224 -1.04 -11.17 -11.42
N THR A 225 -0.76 -12.11 -12.33
CA THR A 225 0.57 -12.70 -12.53
C THR A 225 1.59 -11.66 -12.95
N LEU A 226 1.24 -10.75 -13.86
CA LEU A 226 2.11 -9.65 -14.28
C LEU A 226 2.37 -8.69 -13.12
N LEU A 227 1.35 -8.26 -12.38
CA LEU A 227 1.50 -7.38 -11.22
C LEU A 227 2.38 -8.01 -10.13
N LEU A 228 2.19 -9.30 -9.82
CA LEU A 228 3.00 -10.03 -8.85
C LEU A 228 4.45 -10.20 -9.32
N ALA A 229 4.68 -10.44 -10.61
CA ALA A 229 6.02 -10.51 -11.18
C ALA A 229 6.74 -9.17 -11.04
N LEU A 230 6.09 -8.06 -11.41
CA LEU A 230 6.66 -6.72 -11.28
C LEU A 230 6.93 -6.34 -9.82
N ALA A 231 6.07 -6.74 -8.88
CA ALA A 231 6.24 -6.51 -7.45
C ALA A 231 7.29 -7.43 -6.78
N GLY A 232 7.89 -8.38 -7.51
CA GLY A 232 8.82 -9.37 -6.95
C GLY A 232 8.15 -10.34 -5.96
N LYS A 233 6.85 -10.59 -6.13
CA LYS A 233 6.01 -11.44 -5.26
C LYS A 233 5.49 -12.70 -5.95
N LEU A 234 5.95 -12.97 -7.17
CA LEU A 234 5.58 -14.20 -7.87
C LEU A 234 6.02 -15.44 -7.05
N ASP A 235 5.20 -16.49 -7.11
CA ASP A 235 5.50 -17.75 -6.43
C ASP A 235 6.76 -18.41 -7.01
N ASN A 236 7.63 -18.90 -6.12
CA ASN A 236 8.86 -19.61 -6.46
C ASN A 236 8.61 -20.92 -7.22
N SER A 237 7.38 -21.45 -7.17
CA SER A 237 6.98 -22.63 -7.94
C SER A 237 6.89 -22.38 -9.45
N LEU A 238 6.77 -21.11 -9.86
CA LEU A 238 6.65 -20.69 -11.26
C LEU A 238 8.02 -20.48 -11.88
N LYS A 239 8.19 -20.94 -13.13
CA LYS A 239 9.41 -20.68 -13.90
C LYS A 239 9.26 -19.33 -14.61
N THR A 240 10.14 -18.40 -14.26
CA THR A 240 10.24 -17.07 -14.87
C THR A 240 11.45 -16.98 -15.76
N THR A 241 11.26 -16.42 -16.96
CA THR A 241 12.37 -16.00 -17.84
C THR A 241 12.11 -14.58 -18.32
N GLY A 242 13.17 -13.89 -18.76
CA GLY A 242 13.11 -12.47 -19.12
C GLY A 242 13.81 -11.60 -18.09
N SER A 243 13.66 -10.29 -18.21
CA SER A 243 14.30 -9.32 -17.32
C SER A 243 13.31 -8.26 -16.86
N ILE A 244 13.38 -7.90 -15.58
CA ILE A 244 12.63 -6.79 -14.99
C ILE A 244 13.66 -5.85 -14.38
N THR A 245 13.57 -4.57 -14.71
CA THR A 245 14.49 -3.55 -14.24
C THR A 245 13.74 -2.32 -13.72
N TYR A 246 14.29 -1.71 -12.67
CA TYR A 246 13.81 -0.47 -12.09
C TYR A 246 14.91 0.57 -12.24
N ASN A 247 14.68 1.66 -12.98
CA ASN A 247 15.73 2.65 -13.32
C ASN A 247 17.03 1.99 -13.85
N GLY A 248 16.92 0.88 -14.59
CA GLY A 248 18.05 0.12 -15.12
C GLY A 248 18.77 -0.82 -14.15
N TYR A 249 18.33 -0.93 -12.89
CA TYR A 249 18.82 -1.92 -11.92
C TYR A 249 17.94 -3.18 -11.97
N ASN A 250 18.54 -4.37 -11.98
CA ASN A 250 17.77 -5.61 -11.92
C ASN A 250 17.11 -5.80 -10.56
N VAL A 251 16.01 -6.57 -10.53
CA VAL A 251 15.23 -6.91 -9.32
C VAL A 251 16.11 -7.46 -8.18
N ASP A 252 17.22 -8.14 -8.49
CA ASP A 252 18.11 -8.75 -7.49
C ASP A 252 19.09 -7.75 -6.84
N GLU A 253 19.26 -6.56 -7.41
CA GLU A 253 20.22 -5.54 -6.94
C GLU A 253 19.67 -4.71 -5.77
N PHE A 254 18.37 -4.78 -5.49
CA PHE A 254 17.69 -4.01 -4.45
C PHE A 254 16.45 -4.74 -3.92
N TYR A 255 15.82 -4.22 -2.86
CA TYR A 255 14.61 -4.83 -2.31
C TYR A 255 13.35 -4.32 -3.00
N VAL A 256 12.91 -5.01 -4.05
CA VAL A 256 11.71 -4.66 -4.85
C VAL A 256 10.45 -4.57 -4.00
N ARG A 257 10.26 -5.50 -3.06
CA ARG A 257 9.11 -5.53 -2.13
C ARG A 257 9.09 -4.36 -1.14
N ARG A 258 10.21 -3.65 -0.99
CA ARG A 258 10.28 -2.40 -0.20
C ARG A 258 10.06 -1.18 -1.09
N THR A 259 10.57 -1.21 -2.32
CA THR A 259 10.49 -0.11 -3.29
C THR A 259 9.08 0.03 -3.86
N SER A 260 8.42 -1.10 -4.11
CA SER A 260 7.06 -1.18 -4.66
C SER A 260 6.06 -1.67 -3.62
N ALA A 261 4.81 -1.24 -3.74
CA ALA A 261 3.68 -1.78 -3.01
C ALA A 261 2.79 -2.60 -3.94
N TYR A 262 2.45 -3.81 -3.52
CA TYR A 262 1.40 -4.60 -4.17
C TYR A 262 0.14 -4.57 -3.30
N ILE A 263 -0.93 -4.02 -3.84
CA ILE A 263 -2.26 -3.97 -3.22
C ILE A 263 -3.06 -5.14 -3.77
N SER A 264 -3.33 -6.11 -2.89
CA SER A 264 -4.05 -7.35 -3.21
C SER A 264 -5.52 -7.10 -3.50
N GLN A 265 -6.13 -8.03 -4.24
CA GLN A 265 -7.57 -8.14 -4.35
C GLN A 265 -8.22 -8.44 -2.99
N THR A 266 -7.56 -9.23 -2.14
CA THR A 266 -8.04 -9.63 -0.81
C THR A 266 -7.78 -8.57 0.26
N ASP A 267 -8.79 -8.34 1.10
CA ASP A 267 -8.75 -7.34 2.17
C ASP A 267 -8.47 -7.97 3.54
N ASP A 268 -7.23 -8.43 3.73
CA ASP A 268 -6.83 -9.07 4.99
C ASP A 268 -6.39 -8.04 6.04
N HIS A 269 -7.17 -7.89 7.11
CA HIS A 269 -6.91 -6.98 8.24
C HIS A 269 -7.18 -7.64 9.60
N ILE A 270 -6.54 -7.13 10.64
CA ILE A 270 -6.85 -7.53 12.03
C ILE A 270 -8.15 -6.84 12.42
N ALA A 271 -9.21 -7.63 12.61
CA ALA A 271 -10.58 -7.13 12.79
C ALA A 271 -10.75 -6.20 13.99
N GLU A 272 -9.96 -6.42 15.04
CA GLU A 272 -10.06 -5.73 16.33
C GLU A 272 -9.33 -4.38 16.38
N LEU A 273 -8.50 -4.09 15.36
CA LEU A 273 -7.83 -2.80 15.24
C LEU A 273 -8.75 -1.77 14.60
N THR A 274 -8.57 -0.50 14.97
CA THR A 274 -9.20 0.60 14.25
C THR A 274 -8.49 0.88 12.92
N VAL A 275 -9.18 1.58 12.02
CA VAL A 275 -8.59 2.03 10.74
C VAL A 275 -7.31 2.84 11.00
N ARG A 276 -7.35 3.77 11.96
CA ARG A 276 -6.20 4.58 12.37
C ARG A 276 -5.07 3.74 12.95
N GLU A 277 -5.37 2.83 13.88
CA GLU A 277 -4.37 1.94 14.48
C GLU A 277 -3.66 1.09 13.41
N THR A 278 -4.41 0.63 12.39
CA THR A 278 -3.87 -0.12 11.26
C THR A 278 -2.90 0.72 10.42
N PHE A 279 -3.27 1.96 10.11
CA PHE A 279 -2.41 2.88 9.34
C PHE A 279 -1.19 3.30 10.14
N ASP A 280 -1.33 3.61 11.42
CA ASP A 280 -0.21 3.96 12.29
C ASP A 280 0.79 2.81 12.44
N PHE A 281 0.29 1.57 12.55
CA PHE A 281 1.17 0.40 12.54
C PHE A 281 1.92 0.25 11.20
N GLY A 282 1.21 0.42 10.07
CA GLY A 282 1.81 0.42 8.74
C GLY A 282 2.86 1.52 8.56
N ALA A 283 2.56 2.75 9.01
CA ALA A 283 3.45 3.91 8.93
C ALA A 283 4.74 3.71 9.71
N ARG A 284 4.64 3.16 10.94
CA ARG A 284 5.80 2.85 11.79
C ARG A 284 6.66 1.75 11.20
N CYS A 285 6.08 0.69 10.64
CA CYS A 285 6.86 -0.41 10.07
C CYS A 285 7.54 -0.02 8.74
N GLN A 286 6.86 0.79 7.93
CA GLN A 286 7.34 1.21 6.61
C GLN A 286 8.27 2.43 6.64
N GLY A 287 8.45 3.07 7.80
CA GLY A 287 9.31 4.24 7.94
C GLY A 287 8.76 5.46 7.21
N ALA A 288 7.46 5.75 7.36
CA ALA A 288 6.80 6.91 6.72
C ALA A 288 7.53 8.25 6.98
N GLU A 289 8.25 8.34 8.09
CA GLU A 289 9.04 9.49 8.53
C GLU A 289 10.23 9.77 7.61
N GLU A 290 10.82 8.73 6.99
CA GLU A 290 11.96 8.88 6.07
C GLU A 290 11.58 9.59 4.77
N GLY A 291 10.28 9.54 4.39
CA GLY A 291 9.79 10.04 3.11
C GLY A 291 10.05 11.52 2.92
N PHE A 292 9.49 12.38 3.77
CA PHE A 292 9.68 13.83 3.69
C PHE A 292 10.94 14.33 4.42
N ALA A 293 11.49 13.54 5.35
CA ALA A 293 12.65 13.97 6.14
C ALA A 293 13.89 14.23 5.28
N ALA A 294 14.10 13.42 4.23
CA ALA A 294 15.20 13.62 3.29
C ALA A 294 15.13 15.02 2.64
N TYR A 295 13.97 15.38 2.06
CA TYR A 295 13.81 16.66 1.39
C TYR A 295 13.79 17.83 2.37
N THR A 296 13.15 17.70 3.53
CA THR A 296 12.95 18.82 4.46
C THR A 296 14.27 19.35 5.02
N LYS A 297 15.26 18.47 5.24
CA LYS A 297 16.60 18.88 5.69
C LYS A 297 17.36 19.65 4.62
N GLU A 298 17.32 19.17 3.39
CA GLU A 298 17.99 19.80 2.23
C GLU A 298 17.30 21.12 1.85
N LEU A 299 15.96 21.12 1.74
CA LEU A 299 15.14 22.31 1.54
C LEU A 299 15.44 23.38 2.58
N GLY A 300 15.47 23.01 3.86
CA GLY A 300 15.74 23.96 4.93
C GLY A 300 17.12 24.62 4.80
N SER A 301 18.13 23.91 4.30
CA SER A 301 19.44 24.52 4.03
C SER A 301 19.42 25.50 2.85
N LEU A 302 18.78 25.13 1.75
CA LEU A 302 18.67 25.94 0.53
C LEU A 302 17.82 27.20 0.74
N GLU A 303 16.73 27.08 1.51
CA GLU A 303 15.86 28.20 1.88
C GLU A 303 16.62 29.25 2.68
N ASN A 304 17.51 28.82 3.59
CA ASN A 304 18.35 29.71 4.37
C ASN A 304 19.44 30.38 3.52
N GLU A 305 20.13 29.62 2.64
CA GLU A 305 21.17 30.18 1.76
C GLU A 305 20.60 31.28 0.86
N ARG A 306 19.33 31.13 0.43
CA ARG A 306 18.70 32.02 -0.56
C ARG A 306 17.68 32.99 0.04
N ASN A 307 17.50 33.01 1.36
CA ASN A 307 16.51 33.83 2.06
C ASN A 307 15.08 33.70 1.50
N ILE A 308 14.67 32.51 1.08
CA ILE A 308 13.33 32.24 0.54
C ILE A 308 12.44 31.74 1.68
N ARG A 309 11.32 32.42 1.93
CA ARG A 309 10.33 32.02 2.95
C ARG A 309 9.32 31.01 2.35
N PRO A 310 9.16 29.80 2.92
CA PRO A 310 8.16 28.85 2.45
C PRO A 310 6.75 29.24 2.94
N SER A 311 5.71 28.69 2.31
CA SER A 311 4.35 28.84 2.81
C SER A 311 4.21 28.16 4.19
N PRO A 312 3.69 28.85 5.22
CA PRO A 312 3.64 28.32 6.58
C PRO A 312 2.95 26.96 6.70
N GLU A 313 1.84 26.77 5.99
CA GLU A 313 1.02 25.56 6.09
C GLU A 313 1.71 24.35 5.47
N VAL A 314 2.34 24.51 4.31
CA VAL A 314 3.10 23.45 3.64
C VAL A 314 4.37 23.13 4.41
N ASP A 315 5.01 24.14 5.00
CA ASP A 315 6.17 23.96 5.87
C ASP A 315 5.85 23.21 7.15
N ALA A 316 4.77 23.59 7.82
CA ALA A 316 4.25 22.84 8.96
C ALA A 316 3.93 21.40 8.61
N PHE A 317 3.28 21.16 7.47
CA PHE A 317 2.95 19.81 7.02
C PHE A 317 4.20 18.97 6.73
N MET A 318 5.14 19.47 5.94
CA MET A 318 6.35 18.69 5.59
C MET A 318 7.24 18.43 6.79
N LYS A 319 7.45 19.42 7.67
CA LYS A 319 8.17 19.22 8.93
C LYS A 319 7.47 18.21 9.84
N ALA A 320 6.14 18.26 9.92
CA ALA A 320 5.36 17.34 10.76
C ALA A 320 5.30 15.92 10.23
N SER A 321 5.31 15.75 8.91
CA SER A 321 5.43 14.44 8.28
C SER A 321 6.84 13.86 8.36
N SER A 322 7.87 14.72 8.47
CA SER A 322 9.27 14.32 8.62
C SER A 322 9.65 13.90 10.03
N ILE A 323 8.85 14.29 11.02
CA ILE A 323 9.15 14.04 12.43
C ILE A 323 8.31 12.87 12.91
N GLY A 324 9.01 11.84 13.37
CA GLY A 324 8.37 10.68 13.97
C GLY A 324 7.57 10.95 15.22
N GLY A 325 6.27 10.71 15.11
CA GLY A 325 5.39 10.65 16.27
C GLY A 325 5.55 9.32 16.98
N LYS A 326 5.75 9.33 18.32
CA LYS A 326 5.77 8.09 19.13
C LYS A 326 4.46 7.30 19.07
N THR A 327 3.33 7.98 18.80
CA THR A 327 1.98 7.39 18.85
C THR A 327 1.19 7.50 17.55
N HIS A 328 1.13 8.66 16.89
CA HIS A 328 0.51 8.74 15.56
C HIS A 328 1.24 9.72 14.64
N SER A 329 1.21 9.42 13.34
CA SER A 329 1.90 10.20 12.31
C SER A 329 0.95 11.21 11.66
N VAL A 330 1.45 12.40 11.31
CA VAL A 330 0.72 13.36 10.46
C VAL A 330 0.47 12.78 9.07
N ASN A 331 1.36 11.90 8.58
CA ASN A 331 1.13 11.20 7.33
C ASN A 331 -0.08 10.27 7.40
N THR A 332 -0.32 9.63 8.55
CA THR A 332 -1.54 8.82 8.77
C THR A 332 -2.80 9.69 8.64
N ASP A 333 -2.82 10.86 9.31
CA ASP A 333 -3.93 11.80 9.25
C ASP A 333 -4.19 12.30 7.82
N TYR A 334 -3.13 12.56 7.06
CA TYR A 334 -3.20 12.92 5.64
C TYR A 334 -3.81 11.81 4.79
N ILE A 335 -3.30 10.58 4.89
CA ILE A 335 -3.80 9.45 4.09
C ILE A 335 -5.24 9.06 4.46
N LEU A 336 -5.62 9.17 5.74
CA LEU A 336 -7.00 8.99 6.17
C LEU A 336 -7.94 9.99 5.49
N LYS A 337 -7.56 11.27 5.45
CA LYS A 337 -8.37 12.30 4.78
C LYS A 337 -8.36 12.14 3.26
N LEU A 338 -7.22 11.79 2.65
CA LEU A 338 -7.07 11.53 1.22
C LEU A 338 -8.01 10.43 0.74
N LEU A 339 -8.17 9.36 1.52
CA LEU A 339 -9.03 8.24 1.18
C LEU A 339 -10.48 8.41 1.66
N GLY A 340 -10.83 9.55 2.28
CA GLY A 340 -12.17 9.78 2.85
C GLY A 340 -12.53 8.77 3.95
N LEU A 341 -11.55 8.43 4.79
CA LEU A 341 -11.65 7.51 5.93
C LEU A 341 -11.50 8.25 7.27
N ASP A 342 -11.51 9.57 7.27
CA ASP A 342 -11.41 10.43 8.46
C ASP A 342 -12.57 10.19 9.43
N ILE A 343 -13.80 10.11 8.91
CA ILE A 343 -15.02 9.88 9.69
C ILE A 343 -14.99 8.51 10.39
N CYS A 344 -14.47 7.48 9.73
CA CYS A 344 -14.38 6.12 10.28
C CYS A 344 -13.00 5.77 10.85
N SER A 345 -12.14 6.77 11.08
CA SER A 345 -10.75 6.53 11.52
C SER A 345 -10.63 5.78 12.85
N GLU A 346 -11.56 6.01 13.79
CA GLU A 346 -11.61 5.32 15.09
C GLU A 346 -12.51 4.07 15.11
N THR A 347 -13.15 3.76 13.99
CA THR A 347 -13.99 2.58 13.88
C THR A 347 -13.11 1.35 13.69
N ILE A 348 -13.47 0.24 14.34
CA ILE A 348 -12.82 -1.06 14.13
C ILE A 348 -13.01 -1.52 12.69
N VAL A 349 -11.97 -2.12 12.10
CA VAL A 349 -12.04 -2.61 10.72
C VAL A 349 -13.10 -3.72 10.60
N GLY A 350 -13.15 -4.60 11.60
CA GLY A 350 -14.09 -5.72 11.63
C GLY A 350 -13.76 -6.83 10.64
N ASN A 351 -14.59 -7.87 10.67
CA ASN A 351 -14.56 -9.00 9.74
C ASN A 351 -16.00 -9.46 9.48
N GLU A 352 -16.19 -10.66 8.93
CA GLU A 352 -17.53 -11.20 8.65
C GLU A 352 -18.37 -11.42 9.91
N MET A 353 -17.75 -11.72 11.05
CA MET A 353 -18.41 -12.00 12.32
C MET A 353 -18.55 -10.76 13.21
N LEU A 354 -17.62 -9.81 13.08
CA LEU A 354 -17.48 -8.62 13.90
C LEU A 354 -17.74 -7.40 13.03
N ARG A 355 -18.91 -6.79 13.22
CA ARG A 355 -19.32 -5.60 12.47
C ARG A 355 -18.28 -4.48 12.65
N GLY A 356 -17.78 -3.97 11.53
CA GLY A 356 -16.84 -2.85 11.49
C GLY A 356 -17.18 -1.88 10.36
N VAL A 357 -16.16 -1.48 9.60
CA VAL A 357 -16.33 -0.60 8.43
C VAL A 357 -17.04 -1.31 7.28
N SER A 358 -17.61 -0.54 6.34
CA SER A 358 -18.24 -1.12 5.15
C SER A 358 -17.21 -1.83 4.25
N GLY A 359 -17.68 -2.74 3.37
CA GLY A 359 -16.79 -3.45 2.43
C GLY A 359 -15.95 -2.49 1.57
N GLY A 360 -16.57 -1.43 1.06
CA GLY A 360 -15.84 -0.43 0.28
C GLY A 360 -14.92 0.48 1.08
N GLN A 361 -15.24 0.75 2.35
CA GLN A 361 -14.29 1.39 3.26
C GLN A 361 -13.10 0.47 3.53
N ARG A 362 -13.32 -0.84 3.75
CA ARG A 362 -12.27 -1.82 4.00
C ARG A 362 -11.29 -1.93 2.83
N LYS A 363 -11.77 -1.87 1.58
CA LYS A 363 -10.91 -1.80 0.39
C LYS A 363 -9.99 -0.58 0.41
N ARG A 364 -10.53 0.58 0.79
CA ARG A 364 -9.74 1.80 0.99
C ARG A 364 -8.73 1.66 2.14
N VAL A 365 -9.07 0.95 3.22
CA VAL A 365 -8.11 0.62 4.30
C VAL A 365 -6.95 -0.21 3.76
N THR A 366 -7.20 -1.21 2.92
CA THR A 366 -6.14 -2.02 2.27
C THR A 366 -5.20 -1.16 1.43
N THR A 367 -5.76 -0.27 0.62
CA THR A 367 -4.99 0.68 -0.19
C THR A 367 -4.18 1.63 0.69
N GLY A 368 -4.78 2.21 1.74
CA GLY A 368 -4.10 3.14 2.63
C GLY A 368 -2.99 2.52 3.48
N GLU A 369 -3.17 1.29 3.98
CA GLU A 369 -2.13 0.55 4.71
C GLU A 369 -0.86 0.39 3.86
N MET A 370 -1.01 0.18 2.55
CA MET A 370 0.11 0.01 1.62
C MET A 370 0.71 1.35 1.15
N ILE A 371 -0.07 2.43 1.12
CA ILE A 371 0.35 3.76 0.64
C ILE A 371 0.92 4.65 1.75
N VAL A 372 0.63 4.36 3.03
CA VAL A 372 1.11 5.20 4.16
C VAL A 372 2.65 5.22 4.29
N GLY A 373 3.36 4.27 3.68
CA GLY A 373 4.81 4.28 3.59
C GLY A 373 5.35 5.23 2.49
N PRO A 374 6.67 5.42 2.39
CA PRO A 374 7.28 6.29 1.38
C PRO A 374 7.31 5.68 -0.03
N ARG A 375 6.47 4.68 -0.31
CA ARG A 375 6.48 3.91 -1.57
C ARG A 375 5.84 4.72 -2.68
N LYS A 376 6.52 4.78 -3.83
CA LYS A 376 6.05 5.52 -5.01
C LYS A 376 5.65 4.63 -6.17
N THR A 377 6.07 3.36 -6.17
CA THR A 377 5.64 2.38 -7.19
C THR A 377 4.49 1.58 -6.62
N LEU A 378 3.29 1.71 -7.19
CA LEU A 378 2.09 1.01 -6.72
C LEU A 378 1.56 0.09 -7.81
N PHE A 379 1.45 -1.20 -7.49
CA PHE A 379 0.79 -2.21 -8.30
C PHE A 379 -0.53 -2.55 -7.62
N MET A 380 -1.63 -2.22 -8.28
CA MET A 380 -2.97 -2.30 -7.69
C MET A 380 -3.80 -3.34 -8.41
N ASP A 381 -4.18 -4.41 -7.72
CA ASP A 381 -4.95 -5.50 -8.32
C ASP A 381 -6.44 -5.42 -7.99
N GLU A 382 -7.26 -5.28 -9.04
CA GLU A 382 -8.72 -5.27 -9.01
C GLU A 382 -9.32 -4.44 -7.86
N ILE A 383 -8.86 -3.19 -7.72
CA ILE A 383 -9.27 -2.35 -6.59
C ILE A 383 -10.74 -1.88 -6.63
N SER A 384 -11.39 -1.98 -7.78
CA SER A 384 -12.81 -1.63 -7.96
C SER A 384 -13.78 -2.74 -7.55
N THR A 385 -13.28 -3.95 -7.27
CA THR A 385 -14.15 -5.09 -6.91
C THR A 385 -14.84 -4.83 -5.57
N GLY A 386 -16.18 -4.90 -5.55
CA GLY A 386 -16.98 -4.62 -4.36
C GLY A 386 -17.18 -3.13 -4.04
N LEU A 387 -16.83 -2.23 -4.97
CA LEU A 387 -17.09 -0.79 -4.87
C LEU A 387 -18.17 -0.34 -5.86
N ASP A 388 -18.89 0.71 -5.50
CA ASP A 388 -19.74 1.45 -6.45
C ASP A 388 -18.88 2.29 -7.42
N SER A 389 -19.46 2.64 -8.56
CA SER A 389 -18.78 3.41 -9.61
C SER A 389 -18.33 4.80 -9.14
N SER A 390 -19.12 5.45 -8.28
CA SER A 390 -18.81 6.80 -7.78
C SER A 390 -17.61 6.80 -6.83
N THR A 391 -17.58 5.87 -5.88
CA THR A 391 -16.43 5.69 -4.97
C THR A 391 -15.19 5.27 -5.75
N THR A 392 -15.33 4.39 -6.74
CA THR A 392 -14.21 3.98 -7.60
C THR A 392 -13.61 5.18 -8.32
N PHE A 393 -14.44 6.02 -8.94
CA PHE A 393 -14.00 7.24 -9.61
C PHE A 393 -13.24 8.18 -8.66
N GLN A 394 -13.75 8.40 -7.44
CA GLN A 394 -13.09 9.24 -6.43
C GLN A 394 -11.71 8.69 -6.03
N ILE A 395 -11.58 7.39 -5.80
CA ILE A 395 -10.31 6.74 -5.45
C ILE A 395 -9.30 6.89 -6.59
N VAL A 396 -9.70 6.55 -7.82
CA VAL A 396 -8.83 6.64 -9.00
C VAL A 396 -8.40 8.09 -9.25
N LYS A 397 -9.30 9.07 -9.05
CA LYS A 397 -8.98 10.49 -9.15
C LYS A 397 -7.95 10.94 -8.10
N CYS A 398 -8.06 10.45 -6.86
CA CYS A 398 -7.07 10.73 -5.83
C CYS A 398 -5.69 10.14 -6.16
N ILE A 399 -5.67 8.90 -6.66
CA ILE A 399 -4.43 8.24 -7.10
C ILE A 399 -3.82 8.99 -8.29
N LYS A 400 -4.62 9.45 -9.26
CA LYS A 400 -4.16 10.29 -10.37
C LYS A 400 -3.44 11.55 -9.88
N ASN A 401 -4.04 12.28 -8.93
CA ASN A 401 -3.41 13.47 -8.35
C ASN A 401 -2.08 13.13 -7.66
N PHE A 402 -2.02 12.01 -6.92
CA PHE A 402 -0.79 11.53 -6.30
C PHE A 402 0.29 11.22 -7.35
N VAL A 403 -0.07 10.55 -8.45
CA VAL A 403 0.82 10.19 -9.56
C VAL A 403 1.41 11.43 -10.24
N HIS A 404 0.56 12.37 -10.66
CA HIS A 404 0.99 13.54 -11.42
C HIS A 404 1.80 14.54 -10.58
N GLN A 405 1.49 14.65 -9.28
CA GLN A 405 2.16 15.61 -8.40
C GLN A 405 3.42 15.06 -7.73
N MET A 406 3.40 13.80 -7.27
CA MET A 406 4.54 13.19 -6.57
C MET A 406 5.45 12.35 -7.50
N GLU A 407 5.16 12.36 -8.80
CA GLU A 407 5.84 11.59 -9.85
C GLU A 407 5.91 10.09 -9.52
N ALA A 408 4.82 9.58 -8.92
CA ALA A 408 4.67 8.17 -8.60
C ALA A 408 4.43 7.33 -9.86
N THR A 409 4.62 6.02 -9.75
CA THR A 409 4.50 5.06 -10.86
C THR A 409 3.42 4.07 -10.50
N VAL A 410 2.30 4.10 -11.21
CA VAL A 410 1.12 3.30 -10.85
C VAL A 410 0.67 2.47 -12.04
N LEU A 411 0.58 1.16 -11.82
CA LEU A 411 -0.09 0.23 -12.72
C LEU A 411 -1.28 -0.38 -11.97
N MET A 412 -2.47 -0.13 -12.47
CA MET A 412 -3.72 -0.48 -11.81
C MET A 412 -4.55 -1.40 -12.70
N ALA A 413 -4.85 -2.60 -12.22
CA ALA A 413 -5.79 -3.50 -12.87
C ALA A 413 -7.23 -3.17 -12.47
N LEU A 414 -8.07 -2.93 -13.48
CA LEU A 414 -9.52 -2.81 -13.32
C LEU A 414 -10.20 -3.80 -14.27
N LEU A 415 -11.27 -4.45 -13.80
CA LEU A 415 -11.98 -5.44 -14.62
C LEU A 415 -12.84 -4.73 -15.67
N GLN A 416 -13.76 -3.86 -15.27
CA GLN A 416 -14.68 -3.14 -16.16
C GLN A 416 -14.89 -1.72 -15.63
N PRO A 417 -13.96 -0.78 -15.91
CA PRO A 417 -14.12 0.60 -15.47
C PRO A 417 -15.24 1.32 -16.22
N ALA A 418 -16.00 2.14 -15.51
CA ALA A 418 -16.95 3.08 -16.12
C ALA A 418 -16.21 4.07 -17.04
N PRO A 419 -16.86 4.64 -18.08
CA PRO A 419 -16.22 5.54 -19.04
C PRO A 419 -15.49 6.72 -18.38
N GLU A 420 -16.10 7.33 -17.36
CA GLU A 420 -15.53 8.45 -16.62
C GLU A 420 -14.26 8.04 -15.86
N THR A 421 -14.21 6.80 -15.36
CA THR A 421 -13.04 6.25 -14.68
C THR A 421 -11.95 5.88 -15.69
N PHE A 422 -12.33 5.35 -16.85
CA PHE A 422 -11.41 5.02 -17.93
C PHE A 422 -10.66 6.27 -18.44
N GLU A 423 -11.34 7.41 -18.56
CA GLU A 423 -10.75 8.69 -18.97
C GLU A 423 -9.72 9.26 -17.98
N LEU A 424 -9.69 8.78 -16.73
CA LEU A 424 -8.70 9.24 -15.75
C LEU A 424 -7.28 8.73 -16.07
N PHE A 425 -7.13 7.64 -16.82
CA PHE A 425 -5.83 7.03 -17.11
C PHE A 425 -5.10 7.68 -18.28
N ASP A 426 -3.77 7.76 -18.16
CA ASP A 426 -2.90 8.35 -19.18
C ASP A 426 -2.47 7.29 -20.21
N ASP A 427 -2.10 6.10 -19.71
CA ASP A 427 -1.64 4.96 -20.51
C ASP A 427 -2.49 3.71 -20.25
N LEU A 428 -2.47 2.78 -21.20
CA LEU A 428 -3.18 1.51 -21.16
C LEU A 428 -2.22 0.38 -21.51
N VAL A 429 -2.26 -0.71 -20.74
CA VAL A 429 -1.71 -2.03 -21.06
C VAL A 429 -2.89 -2.99 -21.22
N LEU A 430 -3.09 -3.52 -22.42
CA LEU A 430 -4.12 -4.51 -22.72
C LEU A 430 -3.47 -5.90 -22.80
N LEU A 431 -3.85 -6.77 -21.86
CA LEU A 431 -3.34 -8.13 -21.73
C LEU A 431 -4.44 -9.15 -22.06
N SER A 432 -4.19 -10.04 -23.01
CA SER A 432 -5.11 -11.14 -23.37
C SER A 432 -4.32 -12.43 -23.63
N GLU A 433 -4.81 -13.56 -23.14
CA GLU A 433 -4.17 -14.89 -23.26
C GLU A 433 -2.65 -14.91 -22.96
N GLY A 434 -2.20 -14.08 -22.01
CA GLY A 434 -0.79 -13.95 -21.65
C GLY A 434 0.06 -13.09 -22.59
N TYR A 435 -0.52 -12.50 -23.64
CA TYR A 435 0.15 -11.58 -24.57
C TYR A 435 -0.23 -10.13 -24.29
N VAL A 436 0.73 -9.21 -24.50
CA VAL A 436 0.43 -7.78 -24.59
C VAL A 436 -0.10 -7.49 -25.99
N VAL A 437 -1.37 -7.13 -26.04
CA VAL A 437 -2.11 -6.81 -27.27
C VAL A 437 -1.92 -5.34 -27.64
N TYR A 438 -1.80 -4.47 -26.64
CA TYR A 438 -1.53 -3.05 -26.81
C TYR A 438 -0.89 -2.50 -25.55
N GLU A 439 0.11 -1.63 -25.71
CA GLU A 439 0.64 -0.81 -24.63
C GLU A 439 0.99 0.59 -25.19
N GLY A 440 0.46 1.64 -24.56
CA GLY A 440 0.64 3.01 -25.01
C GLY A 440 -0.39 3.99 -24.46
N PRO A 441 -0.48 5.20 -25.03
CA PRO A 441 -1.47 6.19 -24.65
C PRO A 441 -2.90 5.65 -24.80
N ARG A 442 -3.77 5.98 -23.85
CA ARG A 442 -5.17 5.55 -23.86
C ARG A 442 -5.94 6.06 -25.09
N GLU A 443 -5.67 7.28 -25.52
CA GLU A 443 -6.40 7.97 -26.61
C GLU A 443 -6.19 7.28 -27.97
N ASP A 444 -5.02 6.70 -28.14
CA ASP A 444 -4.51 6.11 -29.38
C ASP A 444 -4.96 4.65 -29.60
N VAL A 445 -5.56 4.02 -28.58
CA VAL A 445 -5.93 2.60 -28.62
C VAL A 445 -7.00 2.31 -29.68
N LEU A 446 -7.94 3.23 -29.88
CA LEU A 446 -9.01 3.05 -30.88
C LEU A 446 -8.45 3.13 -32.30
N GLU A 447 -7.48 4.01 -32.55
CA GLU A 447 -6.79 4.11 -33.85
C GLU A 447 -6.06 2.78 -34.17
N PHE A 448 -5.42 2.17 -33.16
CA PHE A 448 -4.77 0.88 -33.32
C PHE A 448 -5.76 -0.22 -33.74
N PHE A 449 -6.89 -0.39 -33.04
CA PHE A 449 -7.88 -1.40 -33.39
C PHE A 449 -8.61 -1.11 -34.72
N GLN A 450 -8.80 0.15 -35.06
CA GLN A 450 -9.31 0.55 -36.38
C GLN A 450 -8.36 0.15 -37.51
N SER A 451 -7.03 0.25 -37.30
CA SER A 451 -6.04 -0.20 -38.29
C SER A 451 -6.08 -1.71 -38.55
N LEU A 452 -6.63 -2.49 -37.61
CA LEU A 452 -6.86 -3.92 -37.73
C LEU A 452 -8.23 -4.27 -38.34
N GLY A 453 -9.07 -3.28 -38.64
CA GLY A 453 -10.41 -3.47 -39.18
C GLY A 453 -11.53 -3.58 -38.13
N PHE A 454 -11.28 -3.19 -36.88
CA PHE A 454 -12.30 -3.19 -35.82
C PHE A 454 -12.78 -1.77 -35.48
N GLN A 455 -14.10 -1.58 -35.38
CA GLN A 455 -14.71 -0.30 -35.06
C GLN A 455 -15.55 -0.38 -33.78
N LEU A 456 -15.46 0.66 -32.95
CA LEU A 456 -16.25 0.81 -31.74
C LEU A 456 -17.71 1.16 -32.07
N PRO A 457 -18.72 0.39 -31.61
CA PRO A 457 -20.12 0.75 -31.76
C PRO A 457 -20.50 1.97 -30.89
N PRO A 458 -21.43 2.84 -31.34
CA PRO A 458 -21.71 4.13 -30.69
C PRO A 458 -22.29 4.06 -29.27
N ARG A 459 -22.88 2.92 -28.87
CA ARG A 459 -23.48 2.72 -27.54
C ARG A 459 -22.61 1.92 -26.58
N LYS A 460 -21.40 1.53 -26.99
CA LYS A 460 -20.53 0.64 -26.21
C LYS A 460 -19.37 1.39 -25.58
N GLY A 461 -19.06 1.06 -24.33
CA GLY A 461 -17.89 1.60 -23.63
C GLY A 461 -16.59 1.09 -24.23
N VAL A 462 -15.56 1.94 -24.26
CA VAL A 462 -14.24 1.60 -24.80
C VAL A 462 -13.62 0.41 -24.05
N ALA A 463 -13.70 0.40 -22.71
CA ALA A 463 -13.12 -0.66 -21.90
C ALA A 463 -13.80 -2.03 -22.13
N ASP A 464 -15.10 -2.05 -22.41
CA ASP A 464 -15.83 -3.28 -22.74
C ASP A 464 -15.44 -3.78 -24.13
N PHE A 465 -15.39 -2.86 -25.11
CA PHE A 465 -14.92 -3.16 -26.46
C PHE A 465 -13.51 -3.78 -26.45
N LEU A 466 -12.57 -3.22 -25.71
CA LEU A 466 -11.18 -3.69 -25.67
C LEU A 466 -11.03 -5.10 -25.09
N GLN A 467 -11.91 -5.50 -24.16
CA GLN A 467 -11.90 -6.86 -23.63
C GLN A 467 -12.55 -7.85 -24.59
N GLU A 468 -13.68 -7.46 -25.19
CA GLU A 468 -14.44 -8.33 -26.08
C GLU A 468 -13.85 -8.48 -27.49
N VAL A 469 -13.14 -7.47 -28.02
CA VAL A 469 -12.50 -7.56 -29.34
C VAL A 469 -11.42 -8.65 -29.40
N THR A 470 -10.89 -9.06 -28.25
CA THR A 470 -9.93 -10.18 -28.15
C THR A 470 -10.61 -11.55 -27.96
N SER A 471 -11.94 -11.58 -27.75
CA SER A 471 -12.72 -12.81 -27.54
C SER A 471 -13.20 -13.40 -28.86
N LYS A 472 -12.99 -14.71 -29.05
CA LYS A 472 -13.47 -15.44 -30.23
C LYS A 472 -14.99 -15.38 -30.43
N LYS A 473 -15.77 -15.25 -29.35
CA LYS A 473 -17.23 -15.20 -29.42
C LYS A 473 -17.75 -13.85 -29.89
N ASP A 474 -17.04 -12.79 -29.53
CA ASP A 474 -17.56 -11.42 -29.56
C ASP A 474 -16.87 -10.57 -30.64
N GLN A 475 -15.68 -10.95 -31.11
CA GLN A 475 -14.88 -10.18 -32.07
C GLN A 475 -15.63 -9.89 -33.39
N ALA A 476 -16.49 -10.80 -33.85
CA ALA A 476 -17.24 -10.66 -35.10
C ALA A 476 -18.16 -9.43 -35.13
N GLN A 477 -18.70 -9.02 -33.97
CA GLN A 477 -19.65 -7.89 -33.89
C GLN A 477 -18.97 -6.52 -34.10
N TYR A 478 -17.64 -6.49 -34.05
CA TYR A 478 -16.84 -5.26 -34.16
C TYR A 478 -16.20 -5.07 -35.53
N TRP A 479 -16.46 -5.99 -36.46
CA TRP A 479 -15.89 -5.93 -37.80
C TRP A 479 -16.39 -4.70 -38.55
N ALA A 480 -15.47 -3.84 -38.98
CA ALA A 480 -15.80 -2.54 -39.54
C ALA A 480 -16.25 -2.59 -41.01
N ASP A 481 -15.82 -3.61 -41.77
CA ASP A 481 -16.05 -3.72 -43.22
C ASP A 481 -17.01 -4.87 -43.56
N PRO A 482 -18.32 -4.61 -43.70
CA PRO A 482 -19.30 -5.64 -44.05
C PRO A 482 -19.08 -6.24 -45.43
N SER A 483 -18.26 -5.61 -46.30
CA SER A 483 -17.97 -6.11 -47.65
C SER A 483 -16.98 -7.27 -47.65
N LYS A 484 -16.17 -7.41 -46.61
CA LYS A 484 -15.22 -8.52 -46.43
C LYS A 484 -15.78 -9.56 -45.46
N PRO A 485 -15.62 -10.87 -45.76
CA PRO A 485 -15.99 -11.90 -44.80
C PRO A 485 -15.13 -11.74 -43.54
N TYR A 486 -15.78 -11.81 -42.39
CA TYR A 486 -15.09 -11.78 -41.11
C TYR A 486 -14.22 -13.03 -40.95
N GLU A 487 -12.95 -12.81 -40.64
CA GLU A 487 -12.00 -13.84 -40.23
C GLU A 487 -11.55 -13.54 -38.79
N PHE A 488 -11.54 -14.57 -37.95
CA PHE A 488 -11.12 -14.42 -36.56
C PHE A 488 -9.61 -14.17 -36.50
N VAL A 489 -9.24 -12.99 -36.01
CA VAL A 489 -7.84 -12.62 -35.78
C VAL A 489 -7.44 -13.10 -34.39
N SER A 490 -6.44 -13.98 -34.34
CA SER A 490 -6.01 -14.59 -33.08
C SER A 490 -5.23 -13.59 -32.20
N VAL A 491 -5.27 -13.78 -30.88
CA VAL A 491 -4.54 -12.90 -29.94
C VAL A 491 -3.03 -12.80 -30.26
N PRO A 492 -2.33 -13.89 -30.62
CA PRO A 492 -0.93 -13.81 -31.06
C PRO A 492 -0.73 -12.97 -32.32
N GLU A 493 -1.65 -13.01 -33.29
CA GLU A 493 -1.59 -12.17 -34.49
C GLU A 493 -1.77 -10.69 -34.15
N ILE A 494 -2.71 -10.36 -33.26
CA ILE A 494 -2.88 -8.98 -32.79
C ILE A 494 -1.63 -8.50 -32.05
N ALA A 495 -1.03 -9.35 -31.21
CA ALA A 495 0.21 -9.04 -30.51
C ALA A 495 1.40 -8.82 -31.48
N GLN A 496 1.49 -9.59 -32.57
CA GLN A 496 2.47 -9.37 -33.63
C GLN A 496 2.21 -8.05 -34.38
N ALA A 497 0.94 -7.76 -34.70
CA ALA A 497 0.56 -6.49 -35.32
C ALA A 497 0.91 -5.30 -34.43
N PHE A 498 0.74 -5.44 -33.11
CA PHE A 498 1.19 -4.44 -32.13
C PHE A 498 2.70 -4.24 -32.17
N ARG A 499 3.50 -5.30 -32.16
CA ARG A 499 4.98 -5.22 -32.28
C ARG A 499 5.40 -4.45 -33.55
N ASN A 500 4.71 -4.68 -34.67
CA ASN A 500 5.00 -4.03 -35.95
C ASN A 500 4.46 -2.58 -36.07
N SER A 501 3.50 -2.23 -35.22
CA SER A 501 2.88 -0.90 -35.19
C SER A 501 3.84 0.21 -34.75
N LYS A 502 3.41 1.47 -34.88
CA LYS A 502 4.16 2.65 -34.38
C LYS A 502 4.41 2.55 -32.86
N TYR A 503 3.46 1.99 -32.12
CA TYR A 503 3.52 1.84 -30.66
C TYR A 503 4.53 0.78 -30.22
N GLY A 504 4.50 -0.41 -30.86
CA GLY A 504 5.45 -1.49 -30.58
C GLY A 504 6.89 -1.10 -30.90
N ARG A 505 7.13 -0.44 -32.03
CA ARG A 505 8.46 0.10 -32.38
C ARG A 505 8.93 1.19 -31.41
N TYR A 506 8.03 2.07 -30.96
CA TYR A 506 8.35 3.06 -29.94
C TYR A 506 8.78 2.38 -28.63
N MET A 507 8.05 1.36 -28.19
CA MET A 507 8.43 0.58 -27.00
C MET A 507 9.76 -0.15 -27.16
N GLU A 508 9.99 -0.78 -28.30
CA GLU A 508 11.25 -1.44 -28.58
C GLU A 508 12.43 -0.44 -28.55
N SER A 509 12.24 0.76 -29.11
CA SER A 509 13.25 1.83 -29.04
C SER A 509 13.59 2.24 -27.61
N MET A 510 12.61 2.22 -26.69
CA MET A 510 12.81 2.51 -25.27
C MET A 510 13.59 1.39 -24.57
N HIS A 511 13.43 0.14 -24.99
CA HIS A 511 14.24 -0.97 -24.49
C HIS A 511 15.68 -0.96 -25.02
N THR A 512 15.89 -0.50 -26.25
CA THR A 512 17.22 -0.40 -26.87
C THR A 512 18.08 0.68 -26.23
N HIS A 513 17.47 1.77 -25.76
CA HIS A 513 18.16 2.82 -24.99
C HIS A 513 18.06 2.52 -23.49
N PRO A 514 19.10 1.95 -22.85
CA PRO A 514 19.05 1.64 -21.43
C PRO A 514 18.83 2.90 -20.60
N TYR A 515 18.16 2.74 -19.45
CA TYR A 515 17.97 3.84 -18.52
C TYR A 515 19.33 4.33 -18.03
N ASP A 516 19.53 5.65 -18.08
CA ASP A 516 20.74 6.29 -17.59
C ASP A 516 20.80 6.23 -16.06
N LYS A 517 21.60 5.31 -15.52
CA LYS A 517 21.73 5.08 -14.07
C LYS A 517 22.20 6.32 -13.31
N SER A 518 22.87 7.28 -13.96
CA SER A 518 23.32 8.52 -13.33
C SER A 518 22.15 9.43 -12.91
N LYS A 519 21.00 9.32 -13.57
CA LYS A 519 19.77 10.07 -13.26
C LYS A 519 18.97 9.45 -12.12
N CYS A 520 19.34 8.27 -11.65
CA CYS A 520 18.61 7.58 -10.58
C CYS A 520 18.90 8.24 -9.23
N HIS A 521 17.88 8.83 -8.62
CA HIS A 521 18.00 9.37 -7.27
C HIS A 521 18.33 8.26 -6.26
N PRO A 522 19.28 8.45 -5.31
CA PRO A 522 19.68 7.40 -4.36
C PRO A 522 18.54 6.85 -3.50
N SER A 523 17.55 7.67 -3.16
CA SER A 523 16.37 7.26 -2.38
C SER A 523 15.24 6.63 -3.22
N ALA A 524 15.38 6.55 -4.54
CA ALA A 524 14.36 5.96 -5.42
C ALA A 524 14.23 4.44 -5.24
N LEU A 525 15.35 3.76 -5.02
CA LEU A 525 15.40 2.30 -4.86
C LEU A 525 15.86 1.92 -3.46
N ALA A 526 15.10 1.04 -2.81
CA ALA A 526 15.37 0.68 -1.43
C ALA A 526 16.46 -0.41 -1.33
N ARG A 527 17.61 -0.04 -0.76
CA ARG A 527 18.76 -0.96 -0.57
C ARG A 527 18.75 -1.74 0.74
N ASN A 528 17.99 -1.28 1.73
CA ASN A 528 17.88 -1.93 3.04
C ASN A 528 16.62 -2.79 3.10
N LYS A 529 16.71 -4.00 3.68
CA LYS A 529 15.58 -4.94 3.72
C LYS A 529 14.36 -4.43 4.49
N TYR A 530 14.60 -3.74 5.61
CA TYR A 530 13.55 -3.13 6.45
C TYR A 530 13.79 -1.63 6.57
N ALA A 531 12.70 -0.86 6.71
CA ALA A 531 12.80 0.59 6.81
C ALA A 531 13.36 1.04 8.15
N VAL A 532 12.83 0.49 9.24
CA VAL A 532 13.19 0.90 10.59
C VAL A 532 14.14 -0.10 11.25
N SER A 533 14.81 0.32 12.32
CA SER A 533 15.65 -0.52 13.15
C SER A 533 14.88 -1.76 13.65
N LYS A 534 15.59 -2.88 13.81
CA LYS A 534 15.00 -4.13 14.33
C LYS A 534 14.32 -3.94 15.69
N TRP A 535 14.85 -3.06 16.53
CA TRP A 535 14.33 -2.81 17.87
C TRP A 535 13.02 -2.01 17.83
N ASP A 536 12.91 -1.02 16.95
CA ASP A 536 11.67 -0.25 16.83
C ASP A 536 10.55 -1.05 16.17
N ILE A 537 10.89 -1.98 15.27
CA ILE A 537 9.95 -2.99 14.77
C ILE A 537 9.42 -3.86 15.92
N VAL A 538 10.30 -4.36 16.80
CA VAL A 538 9.88 -5.13 17.98
C VAL A 538 8.98 -4.30 18.89
N LYS A 539 9.32 -3.03 19.16
CA LYS A 539 8.44 -2.13 19.93
C LYS A 539 7.08 -1.93 19.28
N ALA A 540 7.03 -1.76 17.96
CA ALA A 540 5.78 -1.59 17.22
C ALA A 540 4.90 -2.85 17.29
N CYS A 541 5.48 -4.03 17.08
CA CYS A 541 4.81 -5.31 17.23
C CYS A 541 4.34 -5.52 18.68
N PHE A 542 5.19 -5.22 19.67
CA PHE A 542 4.86 -5.35 21.10
C PHE A 542 3.67 -4.46 21.48
N ALA A 543 3.70 -3.18 21.09
CA ALA A 543 2.61 -2.24 21.37
C ALA A 543 1.28 -2.71 20.74
N ARG A 544 1.32 -3.27 19.53
CA ARG A 544 0.14 -3.84 18.86
C ARG A 544 -0.39 -5.06 19.62
N GLU A 545 0.46 -6.01 19.99
CA GLU A 545 0.02 -7.21 20.71
C GLU A 545 -0.53 -6.88 22.10
N VAL A 546 0.05 -5.92 22.83
CA VAL A 546 -0.52 -5.42 24.10
C VAL A 546 -1.93 -4.84 23.90
N LEU A 547 -2.13 -4.06 22.83
CA LEU A 547 -3.44 -3.51 22.49
C LEU A 547 -4.45 -4.62 22.20
N LEU A 548 -4.05 -5.64 21.44
CA LEU A 548 -4.90 -6.79 21.12
C LEU A 548 -5.27 -7.60 22.37
N ILE A 549 -4.33 -7.84 23.28
CA ILE A 549 -4.60 -8.51 24.57
C ILE A 549 -5.62 -7.70 25.38
N ARG A 550 -5.48 -6.37 25.41
CA ARG A 550 -6.43 -5.49 26.10
C ARG A 550 -7.83 -5.52 25.47
N ARG A 551 -7.96 -5.61 24.14
CA ARG A 551 -9.26 -5.73 23.46
C ARG A 551 -9.93 -7.07 23.74
N HIS A 552 -9.13 -8.13 23.87
CA HIS A 552 -9.58 -9.48 24.22
C HIS A 552 -9.56 -9.76 25.74
N SER A 553 -9.55 -8.72 26.58
CA SER A 553 -9.45 -8.90 28.03
C SER A 553 -10.56 -9.78 28.59
N PHE A 554 -11.76 -9.73 28.00
CA PHE A 554 -12.88 -10.58 28.39
C PHE A 554 -12.53 -12.07 28.31
N LEU A 555 -11.89 -12.51 27.24
CA LEU A 555 -11.49 -13.91 27.06
C LEU A 555 -10.47 -14.32 28.11
N TYR A 556 -9.45 -13.50 28.35
CA TYR A 556 -8.43 -13.77 29.35
C TYR A 556 -8.99 -13.78 30.79
N ILE A 557 -9.92 -12.87 31.11
CA ILE A 557 -10.60 -12.85 32.42
C ILE A 557 -11.45 -14.10 32.58
N PHE A 558 -12.29 -14.42 31.60
CA PHE A 558 -13.16 -15.59 31.63
C PHE A 558 -12.36 -16.88 31.80
N ARG A 559 -11.26 -17.02 31.05
CA ARG A 559 -10.34 -18.15 31.14
C ARG A 559 -9.72 -18.28 32.53
N THR A 560 -9.29 -17.17 33.12
CA THR A 560 -8.74 -17.14 34.48
C THR A 560 -9.77 -17.58 35.51
N CYS A 561 -11.02 -17.10 35.40
CA CYS A 561 -12.12 -17.51 36.27
C CYS A 561 -12.47 -18.99 36.08
N GLN A 562 -12.46 -19.50 34.85
CA GLN A 562 -12.69 -20.90 34.55
C GLN A 562 -11.63 -21.79 35.21
N VAL A 563 -10.34 -21.41 35.12
CA VAL A 563 -9.25 -22.15 35.77
C VAL A 563 -9.43 -22.17 37.28
N ALA A 564 -9.76 -21.04 37.90
CA ALA A 564 -10.03 -20.97 39.34
C ALA A 564 -11.23 -21.86 39.76
N PHE A 565 -12.31 -21.85 38.96
CA PHE A 565 -13.49 -22.68 39.21
C PHE A 565 -13.18 -24.18 39.11
N VAL A 566 -12.47 -24.62 38.07
CA VAL A 566 -12.08 -26.02 37.91
C VAL A 566 -11.07 -26.43 38.99
N GLY A 567 -10.15 -25.53 39.36
CA GLY A 567 -9.24 -25.74 40.50
C GLY A 567 -10.00 -25.99 41.81
N PHE A 568 -11.03 -25.17 42.10
CA PHE A 568 -11.91 -25.35 43.25
C PHE A 568 -12.63 -26.72 43.23
N VAL A 569 -13.23 -27.11 42.11
CA VAL A 569 -13.87 -28.42 41.96
C VAL A 569 -12.86 -29.55 42.18
N THR A 570 -11.66 -29.43 41.62
CA THR A 570 -10.59 -30.42 41.77
C THR A 570 -10.19 -30.58 43.24
N CYS A 571 -10.07 -29.47 43.98
CA CYS A 571 -9.82 -29.49 45.42
C CYS A 571 -10.88 -30.28 46.19
N THR A 572 -12.17 -30.15 45.82
CA THR A 572 -13.27 -30.91 46.44
C THR A 572 -13.30 -32.40 46.09
N VAL A 573 -12.73 -32.80 44.94
CA VAL A 573 -12.67 -34.21 44.52
C VAL A 573 -11.49 -34.93 45.18
N PHE A 574 -10.36 -34.25 45.34
CA PHE A 574 -9.14 -34.79 45.95
C PHE A 574 -8.99 -34.38 47.43
N VAL A 575 -10.11 -34.37 48.18
CA VAL A 575 -10.11 -34.03 49.61
C VAL A 575 -9.39 -35.12 50.40
N GLY A 576 -8.15 -34.84 50.82
CA GLY A 576 -7.34 -35.77 51.61
C GLY A 576 -6.01 -35.17 52.04
N THR A 577 -6.02 -34.43 53.15
CA THR A 577 -4.87 -33.65 53.67
C THR A 577 -3.73 -34.46 54.28
N ARG A 578 -3.80 -35.81 54.28
CA ARG A 578 -2.74 -36.70 54.80
C ARG A 578 -2.62 -37.98 53.97
N LEU A 579 -1.86 -37.91 52.88
CA LEU A 579 -1.45 -39.08 52.11
C LEU A 579 -0.30 -39.77 52.86
N HIS A 580 -0.52 -40.96 53.42
CA HIS A 580 0.58 -41.75 53.98
C HIS A 580 1.47 -42.28 52.85
N PRO A 581 2.80 -42.05 52.89
CA PRO A 581 3.72 -42.34 51.77
C PRO A 581 3.93 -43.84 51.47
N THR A 582 3.35 -44.73 52.27
CA THR A 582 3.54 -46.19 52.19
C THR A 582 2.39 -46.94 51.51
N ASN A 583 1.26 -46.30 51.20
CA ASN A 583 0.10 -46.99 50.59
C ASN A 583 0.02 -46.73 49.07
N GLU A 584 -0.02 -47.81 48.30
CA GLU A 584 -0.11 -47.79 46.83
C GLU A 584 -1.36 -47.05 46.31
N VAL A 585 -2.51 -47.21 46.97
CA VAL A 585 -3.78 -46.54 46.62
C VAL A 585 -3.65 -45.00 46.69
N TYR A 586 -2.93 -44.49 47.69
CA TYR A 586 -2.67 -43.05 47.83
C TYR A 586 -1.68 -42.54 46.78
N GLY A 587 -0.71 -43.37 46.38
CA GLY A 587 0.18 -43.09 45.25
C GLY A 587 -0.59 -42.92 43.94
N HIS A 588 -1.54 -43.82 43.64
CA HIS A 588 -2.40 -43.70 42.46
C HIS A 588 -3.27 -42.43 42.47
N LEU A 589 -3.84 -42.07 43.62
CA LEU A 589 -4.66 -40.87 43.77
C LEU A 589 -3.83 -39.59 43.50
N TYR A 590 -2.62 -39.52 44.06
CA TYR A 590 -1.70 -38.40 43.84
C TYR A 590 -1.27 -38.28 42.37
N LEU A 591 -0.91 -39.41 41.74
CA LEU A 591 -0.56 -39.44 40.31
C LEU A 591 -1.73 -38.98 39.43
N SER A 592 -2.96 -39.38 39.80
CA SER A 592 -4.18 -38.99 39.08
C SER A 592 -4.45 -37.49 39.19
N ALA A 593 -4.23 -36.89 40.36
CA ALA A 593 -4.36 -35.44 40.57
C ALA A 593 -3.32 -34.64 39.75
N LEU A 594 -2.05 -35.08 39.75
CA LEU A 594 -1.00 -34.47 38.94
C LEU A 594 -1.27 -34.57 37.44
N PHE A 595 -1.71 -35.75 36.99
CA PHE A 595 -2.08 -35.96 35.60
C PHE A 595 -3.26 -35.07 35.19
N PHE A 596 -4.30 -34.99 36.01
CA PHE A 596 -5.44 -34.12 35.75
C PHE A 596 -5.03 -32.64 35.66
N GLY A 597 -4.20 -32.17 36.58
CA GLY A 597 -3.69 -30.79 36.55
C GLY A 597 -2.86 -30.48 35.29
N LEU A 598 -1.96 -31.39 34.90
CA LEU A 598 -1.19 -31.26 33.66
C LEU A 598 -2.09 -31.21 32.42
N VAL A 599 -3.05 -32.12 32.32
CA VAL A 599 -3.98 -32.20 31.19
C VAL A 599 -4.85 -30.95 31.12
N HIS A 600 -5.39 -30.48 32.24
CA HIS A 600 -6.22 -29.27 32.29
C HIS A 600 -5.42 -28.03 31.85
N MET A 601 -4.19 -27.86 32.34
CA MET A 601 -3.30 -26.77 31.91
C MET A 601 -3.00 -26.80 30.42
N MET A 602 -2.73 -27.99 29.88
CA MET A 602 -2.47 -28.16 28.46
C MET A 602 -3.69 -27.78 27.61
N PHE A 603 -4.89 -28.26 27.95
CA PHE A 603 -6.13 -27.97 27.22
C PHE A 603 -6.54 -26.50 27.32
N ASN A 604 -6.30 -25.85 28.45
CA ASN A 604 -6.61 -24.43 28.62
C ASN A 604 -5.86 -23.55 27.59
N GLY A 605 -4.61 -23.90 27.26
CA GLY A 605 -3.80 -23.21 26.24
C GLY A 605 -4.31 -23.37 24.79
N PHE A 606 -5.10 -24.41 24.48
CA PHE A 606 -5.63 -24.63 23.12
C PHE A 606 -6.62 -23.54 22.68
N SER A 607 -7.27 -22.85 23.62
CA SER A 607 -8.22 -21.77 23.32
C SER A 607 -7.59 -20.59 22.57
N GLU A 608 -6.27 -20.40 22.64
CA GLU A 608 -5.56 -19.33 21.93
C GLU A 608 -5.22 -19.66 20.47
N LEU A 609 -5.25 -20.94 20.11
CA LEU A 609 -4.83 -21.40 18.78
C LEU A 609 -5.73 -20.86 17.67
N PRO A 610 -7.08 -20.86 17.78
CA PRO A 610 -7.97 -20.27 16.77
C PRO A 610 -7.71 -18.78 16.55
N LEU A 611 -7.42 -18.03 17.62
CA LEU A 611 -7.08 -16.60 17.55
C LEU A 611 -5.75 -16.35 16.84
N MET A 612 -4.79 -17.28 16.96
CA MET A 612 -3.53 -17.19 16.24
C MET A 612 -3.72 -17.51 14.76
N ILE A 613 -4.53 -18.53 14.44
CA ILE A 613 -4.83 -18.92 13.06
C ILE A 613 -5.53 -17.78 12.30
N SER A 614 -6.51 -17.12 12.91
CA SER A 614 -7.23 -16.02 12.25
C SER A 614 -6.35 -14.82 11.89
N ARG A 615 -5.19 -14.67 12.56
CA ARG A 615 -4.22 -13.59 12.30
C ARG A 615 -3.16 -13.95 11.26
N LEU A 616 -3.01 -15.22 10.89
CA LEU A 616 -1.99 -15.66 9.94
C LEU A 616 -2.09 -15.01 8.55
N PRO A 617 -3.28 -14.82 7.95
CA PRO A 617 -3.39 -14.14 6.65
C PRO A 617 -2.77 -12.74 6.67
N VAL A 618 -3.06 -11.95 7.71
CA VAL A 618 -2.50 -10.61 7.88
C VAL A 618 -0.99 -10.67 8.13
N PHE A 619 -0.52 -11.63 8.93
CA PHE A 619 0.90 -11.85 9.15
C PHE A 619 1.64 -12.12 7.83
N TYR A 620 1.12 -13.01 6.98
CA TYR A 620 1.74 -13.31 5.68
C TYR A 620 1.72 -12.09 4.76
N LYS A 621 0.60 -11.39 4.66
CA LYS A 621 0.47 -10.13 3.92
C LYS A 621 1.53 -9.10 4.34
N GLN A 622 1.71 -8.86 5.64
CA GLN A 622 2.66 -7.86 6.16
C GLN A 622 4.12 -8.32 6.04
N ARG A 623 4.40 -9.61 6.30
CA ARG A 623 5.74 -10.22 6.13
C ARG A 623 6.19 -10.15 4.68
N ASP A 624 5.32 -10.51 3.74
CA ASP A 624 5.65 -10.56 2.31
C ASP A 624 5.80 -9.16 1.72
N ASN A 625 5.23 -8.14 2.36
CA ASN A 625 5.48 -6.73 2.11
C ASN A 625 6.69 -6.15 2.89
N LEU A 626 7.47 -6.97 3.59
CA LEU A 626 8.64 -6.55 4.38
C LEU A 626 8.33 -5.49 5.46
N PHE A 627 7.15 -5.52 6.09
CA PHE A 627 6.83 -4.63 7.21
C PHE A 627 7.70 -4.96 8.42
N TYR A 628 7.80 -6.25 8.74
CA TYR A 628 8.60 -6.77 9.84
C TYR A 628 9.11 -8.19 9.55
N PRO A 629 10.20 -8.63 10.18
CA PRO A 629 10.65 -10.02 10.09
C PRO A 629 9.77 -10.95 10.92
N ALA A 630 9.65 -12.21 10.50
CA ALA A 630 8.82 -13.22 11.16
C ALA A 630 9.13 -13.38 12.66
N TRP A 631 10.42 -13.37 13.03
CA TRP A 631 10.86 -13.53 14.42
C TRP A 631 10.38 -12.39 15.33
N ALA A 632 10.21 -11.17 14.83
CA ALA A 632 9.80 -10.04 15.65
C ALA A 632 8.35 -10.24 16.15
N TRP A 633 7.47 -10.73 15.28
CA TRP A 633 6.10 -11.08 15.64
C TRP A 633 6.03 -12.26 16.61
N SER A 634 6.77 -13.34 16.34
CA SER A 634 6.82 -14.52 17.21
C SER A 634 7.37 -14.19 18.59
N LEU A 635 8.45 -13.40 18.66
CA LEU A 635 9.10 -13.00 19.90
C LEU A 635 8.16 -12.16 20.77
N THR A 636 7.47 -11.16 20.19
CA THR A 636 6.54 -10.31 20.95
C THR A 636 5.35 -11.10 21.47
N SER A 637 4.84 -12.05 20.69
CA SER A 637 3.76 -12.93 21.12
C SER A 637 4.19 -13.81 22.30
N TRP A 638 5.40 -14.38 22.23
CA TRP A 638 5.94 -15.22 23.31
C TRP A 638 6.19 -14.45 24.61
N ILE A 639 6.82 -13.28 24.54
CA ILE A 639 7.12 -12.43 25.71
C ILE A 639 5.85 -12.03 26.46
N LEU A 640 4.74 -11.80 25.77
CA LEU A 640 3.48 -11.41 26.40
C LEU A 640 2.68 -12.59 26.95
N ARG A 641 2.77 -13.76 26.32
CA ARG A 641 1.99 -14.95 26.73
C ARG A 641 2.60 -15.69 27.91
N VAL A 642 3.93 -15.79 27.99
CA VAL A 642 4.59 -16.52 29.09
C VAL A 642 4.20 -15.99 30.48
N PRO A 643 4.24 -14.67 30.75
CA PRO A 643 3.80 -14.15 32.05
C PRO A 643 2.33 -14.46 32.35
N TYR A 644 1.46 -14.42 31.34
CA TYR A 644 0.06 -14.77 31.51
C TYR A 644 -0.12 -16.25 31.88
N SER A 645 0.58 -17.16 31.19
CA SER A 645 0.57 -18.59 31.54
C SER A 645 1.10 -18.87 32.95
N VAL A 646 2.09 -18.08 33.42
CA VAL A 646 2.57 -18.17 34.81
C VAL A 646 1.48 -17.75 35.79
N VAL A 647 0.73 -16.68 35.51
CA VAL A 647 -0.40 -16.24 36.35
C VAL A 647 -1.49 -17.31 36.42
N GLU A 648 -1.84 -17.93 35.30
CA GLU A 648 -2.81 -19.04 35.27
C GLU A 648 -2.34 -20.26 36.08
N ALA A 649 -1.06 -20.63 35.94
CA ALA A 649 -0.48 -21.73 36.69
C ALA A 649 -0.46 -21.44 38.21
N LEU A 650 -0.17 -20.19 38.60
CA LEU A 650 -0.25 -19.77 40.00
C LEU A 650 -1.67 -19.87 40.54
N ILE A 651 -2.67 -19.40 39.80
CA ILE A 651 -4.08 -19.45 40.20
C ILE A 651 -4.62 -20.87 40.35
N TRP A 652 -4.11 -21.82 39.57
CA TRP A 652 -4.45 -23.23 39.73
C TRP A 652 -3.77 -23.90 40.92
N THR A 653 -2.55 -23.43 41.24
CA THR A 653 -1.77 -23.99 42.34
C THR A 653 -2.27 -23.49 43.70
N LEU A 654 -2.77 -22.25 43.74
CA LEU A 654 -3.49 -21.65 44.86
C LEU A 654 -4.86 -22.29 45.02
#